data_AF-A0A3E4QPQ5-F1
#
_entry.id   AF-A0A3E4QPQ5-F1
#
_cell.length_a   1.000
_cell.length_b   1.000
_cell.length_c   1.000
_cell.angle_alpha   90.00
_cell.angle_beta   90.00
_cell.angle_gamma   90.00
#
_symmetry.space_group_name_H-M   'P 1'
#
loop_
_entity.id
_entity.type
_entity.pdbx_description
1 polymer ?
#
loop_
_entity_poly.entity_id
_entity_poly.type
_entity_poly.pdbx_seq_one_letter_code
_entity_poly.pdbx_strand_id
1 'polypeptide(L)'
;MGVTVQIFNLVIGVLLVICCHAFFLVRDGFPVSRDRVAAALWGLPFVALLCGFVFLDVKGWLECEWSFTPAMASLIVGGCLMTFRPHVTRYQRDLPISSALAFTIFRDVLLVLGAAVLSVVLIELPWNDEFYALPANMVLLNFAMIALGFVCLYFLGLRSGSLVALGMSFLFFVGIAQYFISQFKQSSILPSDLMALGTAMAVSDGYDFVFTDSIVSLVPWYSAAIVLLSFMVPVRPRIFGKRRYSMVIEGALGCIFCFAFAHALVTTDFVNTFGCTNSYWDPLGVYKTQGFLPSFTSLAQSLAIKDPEGYSDQKADQLEKGYASQYDATRGSSEGVRMAQEQFAGQKPAIVAIMNESYADLSVFNGLEGGYEGAAYPRTLQDGIVGGKVLSSVFGGGTCNSEFEFLTGVSMAHVGFGTYPFTSYNLSNIASLPKQLGSYGYTSTAIHPYIATNWNRDVIYGQIGFDEFIDREDFDGGEWYHAGLSDACSYAKILDILRDDSSPQFIFDVTIQNHGGYDWGNIPADQLPSYSPQGVSDTVRNALNEYVACINKSDADLAWFLNELRVIGRPVVVVFFGDHQPAFTNELNDAEFGDTDSIAGQARIYETPYFMWANYDLPSSDQVSQYMDTNICNLAGLLLEYVGVPLTEYQKSSLALQETLSYLNAFGYRSPDGQWYSLDDDESPYSDLVNDRAAIQYRNFAELI
;
A
#
# COMPACT_ATOMS: atom_id res chain seq x y z
N MET A 1 -43.26 -8.88 4.28
CA MET A 1 -44.04 -9.64 3.28
C MET A 1 -43.27 -9.81 1.96
N GLY A 2 -42.36 -8.91 1.56
CA GLY A 2 -41.53 -9.03 0.35
C GLY A 2 -40.44 -10.12 0.39
N VAL A 3 -39.66 -10.20 1.47
CA VAL A 3 -38.54 -11.16 1.65
C VAL A 3 -38.97 -12.62 1.44
N THR A 4 -40.15 -13.01 1.93
CA THR A 4 -40.65 -14.40 1.81
C THR A 4 -41.00 -14.79 0.37
N VAL A 5 -41.35 -13.82 -0.48
CA VAL A 5 -41.70 -14.06 -1.90
C VAL A 5 -40.43 -14.16 -2.76
N GLN A 6 -39.39 -13.37 -2.46
CA GLN A 6 -38.10 -13.42 -3.17
C GLN A 6 -37.39 -14.76 -2.96
N ILE A 7 -37.23 -15.21 -1.71
CA ILE A 7 -36.67 -16.53 -1.38
C ILE A 7 -37.45 -17.65 -2.10
N PHE A 8 -38.79 -17.59 -2.07
CA PHE A 8 -39.62 -18.60 -2.71
C PHE A 8 -39.39 -18.69 -4.23
N ASN A 9 -39.29 -17.54 -4.91
CA ASN A 9 -39.01 -17.49 -6.35
C ASN A 9 -37.61 -18.02 -6.69
N LEU A 10 -36.59 -17.71 -5.89
CA LEU A 10 -35.23 -18.19 -6.07
C LEU A 10 -35.13 -19.72 -5.90
N VAL A 11 -35.76 -20.27 -4.85
CA VAL A 11 -35.82 -21.72 -4.61
C VAL A 11 -36.56 -22.44 -5.74
N ILE A 12 -37.67 -21.87 -6.23
CA ILE A 12 -38.35 -22.38 -7.42
C ILE A 12 -37.42 -22.39 -8.63
N GLY A 13 -36.69 -21.30 -8.87
CA GLY A 13 -35.72 -21.20 -9.97
C GLY A 13 -34.66 -22.29 -9.94
N VAL A 14 -34.06 -22.54 -8.77
CA VAL A 14 -33.09 -23.64 -8.55
C VAL A 14 -33.71 -24.99 -8.91
N LEU A 15 -34.90 -25.28 -8.37
CA LEU A 15 -35.60 -26.53 -8.63
C LEU A 15 -35.95 -26.68 -10.12
N LEU A 16 -36.35 -25.61 -10.79
CA LEU A 16 -36.72 -25.61 -12.21
C LEU A 16 -35.53 -26.03 -13.08
N VAL A 17 -34.36 -25.43 -12.88
CA VAL A 17 -33.14 -25.77 -13.63
C VAL A 17 -32.74 -27.23 -13.35
N ILE A 18 -32.73 -27.66 -12.09
CA ILE A 18 -32.39 -29.04 -11.70
C ILE A 18 -33.36 -30.04 -12.33
N CYS A 19 -34.67 -29.80 -12.23
CA CYS A 19 -35.71 -30.65 -12.81
C CYS A 19 -35.61 -30.72 -14.34
N CYS A 20 -35.33 -29.61 -15.02
CA CYS A 20 -35.11 -29.58 -16.47
C CYS A 20 -33.94 -30.49 -16.88
N HIS A 21 -32.81 -30.42 -16.17
CA HIS A 21 -31.64 -31.27 -16.45
C HIS A 21 -31.87 -32.73 -16.06
N ALA A 22 -32.53 -33.00 -14.93
CA ALA A 22 -32.89 -34.36 -14.52
C ALA A 22 -33.81 -35.03 -15.55
N PHE A 23 -34.85 -34.33 -16.02
CA PHE A 23 -35.73 -34.82 -17.06
C PHE A 23 -34.98 -35.05 -18.38
N PHE A 24 -34.08 -34.14 -18.76
CA PHE A 24 -33.27 -34.28 -19.97
C PHE A 24 -32.30 -35.47 -19.93
N LEU A 25 -31.72 -35.77 -18.76
CA LEU A 25 -30.83 -36.91 -18.55
C LEU A 25 -31.57 -38.25 -18.53
N VAL A 26 -32.77 -38.30 -17.94
CA VAL A 26 -33.54 -39.53 -17.67
C VAL A 26 -34.56 -39.88 -18.77
N ARG A 27 -34.79 -39.00 -19.76
CA ARG A 27 -35.78 -39.20 -20.84
C ARG A 27 -35.68 -40.60 -21.48
N ASP A 28 -36.75 -41.38 -21.30
CA ASP A 28 -36.87 -42.79 -21.71
C ASP A 28 -36.45 -43.04 -23.18
N GLY A 29 -35.71 -44.13 -23.39
CA GLY A 29 -35.37 -44.67 -24.72
C GLY A 29 -34.04 -44.23 -25.35
N PHE A 30 -33.20 -43.44 -24.66
CA PHE A 30 -31.89 -43.03 -25.19
C PHE A 30 -30.76 -43.14 -24.15
N PRO A 31 -29.60 -43.73 -24.49
CA PRO A 31 -28.47 -43.82 -23.58
C PRO A 31 -27.89 -42.43 -23.24
N VAL A 32 -27.41 -42.26 -22.00
CA VAL A 32 -26.73 -41.04 -21.55
C VAL A 32 -25.48 -40.82 -22.41
N SER A 33 -25.53 -39.86 -23.32
CA SER A 33 -24.42 -39.52 -24.20
C SER A 33 -23.49 -38.50 -23.53
N ARG A 34 -22.22 -38.46 -23.96
CA ARG A 34 -21.26 -37.44 -23.51
C ARG A 34 -21.77 -36.01 -23.71
N ASP A 35 -22.55 -35.77 -24.77
CA ASP A 35 -23.15 -34.46 -25.05
C ASP A 35 -24.21 -34.06 -24.03
N ARG A 36 -24.98 -35.03 -23.49
CA ARG A 36 -25.97 -34.78 -22.43
C ARG A 36 -25.32 -34.50 -21.08
N VAL A 37 -24.24 -35.22 -20.75
CA VAL A 37 -23.45 -34.95 -19.54
C VAL A 37 -22.81 -33.57 -19.60
N ALA A 38 -22.23 -33.19 -20.75
CA ALA A 38 -21.66 -31.87 -20.93
C ALA A 38 -22.72 -30.76 -20.79
N ALA A 39 -23.93 -30.94 -21.34
CA ALA A 39 -25.04 -30.01 -21.16
C ALA A 39 -25.41 -29.81 -19.69
N ALA A 40 -25.45 -30.89 -18.89
CA ALA A 40 -25.72 -30.81 -17.45
C ALA A 40 -24.62 -30.07 -16.69
N LEU A 41 -23.34 -30.31 -17.01
CA LEU A 41 -22.21 -29.61 -16.39
C LEU A 41 -22.24 -28.10 -16.63
N TRP A 42 -22.61 -27.66 -17.84
CA TRP A 42 -22.78 -26.25 -18.15
C TRP A 42 -23.99 -25.61 -17.45
N GLY A 43 -24.92 -26.40 -16.91
CA GLY A 43 -26.01 -25.92 -16.07
C GLY A 43 -25.60 -25.56 -14.64
N LEU A 44 -24.48 -26.11 -14.14
CA LEU A 44 -24.05 -25.95 -12.75
C LEU A 44 -23.76 -24.50 -12.33
N PRO A 45 -23.08 -23.66 -13.15
CA PRO A 45 -22.81 -22.26 -12.77
C PRO A 45 -24.09 -21.45 -12.50
N PHE A 46 -25.15 -21.70 -13.25
CA PHE A 46 -26.45 -21.03 -13.07
C PHE A 46 -27.11 -21.45 -11.75
N VAL A 47 -27.07 -22.74 -11.43
CA VAL A 47 -27.58 -23.25 -10.15
C VAL A 47 -26.77 -22.69 -8.99
N ALA A 48 -25.44 -22.66 -9.10
CA ALA A 48 -24.56 -22.12 -8.07
C ALA A 48 -24.85 -20.63 -7.80
N LEU A 49 -25.00 -19.81 -8.85
CA LEU A 49 -25.36 -18.40 -8.70
C LEU A 49 -26.76 -18.23 -8.11
N LEU A 50 -27.77 -18.98 -8.55
CA LEU A 50 -29.10 -18.93 -7.96
C LEU A 50 -29.07 -19.27 -6.45
N CYS A 51 -28.31 -20.30 -6.05
CA CYS A 51 -28.09 -20.62 -4.63
C CYS A 51 -27.36 -19.48 -3.91
N GLY A 52 -26.40 -18.82 -4.55
CA GLY A 52 -25.73 -17.63 -4.03
C GLY A 52 -26.72 -16.50 -3.77
N PHE A 53 -27.62 -16.20 -4.72
CA PHE A 53 -28.68 -15.21 -4.52
C PHE A 53 -29.63 -15.57 -3.38
N VAL A 54 -29.97 -16.86 -3.18
CA VAL A 54 -30.75 -17.30 -2.00
C VAL A 54 -29.99 -16.96 -0.72
N PHE A 55 -28.69 -17.25 -0.67
CA PHE A 55 -27.86 -16.95 0.49
C PHE A 55 -27.81 -15.44 0.78
N LEU A 56 -27.57 -14.62 -0.24
CA LEU A 56 -27.51 -13.16 -0.11
C LEU A 56 -28.84 -12.58 0.39
N ASP A 57 -29.97 -13.05 -0.16
CA ASP A 57 -31.32 -12.63 0.26
C ASP A 57 -31.60 -13.01 1.73
N VAL A 58 -31.24 -14.23 2.13
CA VAL A 58 -31.38 -14.70 3.52
C VAL A 58 -30.54 -13.88 4.50
N LYS A 59 -29.37 -13.41 4.06
CA LYS A 59 -28.50 -12.53 4.84
C LYS A 59 -28.96 -11.07 4.87
N GLY A 60 -29.92 -10.68 4.03
CA GLY A 60 -30.31 -9.28 3.87
C GLY A 60 -29.28 -8.45 3.09
N TRP A 61 -28.39 -9.11 2.35
CA TRP A 61 -27.30 -8.50 1.58
C TRP A 61 -27.69 -8.20 0.12
N LEU A 62 -28.99 -8.07 -0.17
CA LEU A 62 -29.49 -7.67 -1.48
C LEU A 62 -30.26 -6.35 -1.35
N GLU A 63 -29.65 -5.27 -1.83
CA GLU A 63 -30.28 -3.95 -1.96
C GLU A 63 -30.39 -3.60 -3.45
N CYS A 64 -31.35 -4.21 -4.12
CA CYS A 64 -31.58 -4.04 -5.55
C CYS A 64 -32.99 -3.55 -5.81
N GLU A 65 -33.15 -2.45 -6.56
CA GLU A 65 -34.48 -1.93 -6.88
C GLU A 65 -35.04 -2.59 -8.14
N TRP A 66 -34.25 -2.63 -9.22
CA TRP A 66 -34.74 -3.05 -10.54
C TRP A 66 -33.98 -4.23 -11.16
N SER A 67 -32.73 -4.46 -10.76
CA SER A 67 -31.86 -5.44 -11.43
C SER A 67 -32.10 -6.91 -11.03
N PHE A 68 -32.72 -7.13 -9.86
CA PHE A 68 -32.92 -8.48 -9.30
C PHE A 68 -33.74 -9.40 -10.21
N THR A 69 -34.87 -8.93 -10.73
CA THR A 69 -35.79 -9.75 -11.55
C THR A 69 -35.14 -10.15 -12.88
N PRO A 70 -34.53 -9.23 -13.66
CA PRO A 70 -33.73 -9.59 -14.83
C PRO A 70 -32.61 -10.58 -14.53
N ALA A 71 -31.86 -10.40 -13.44
CA ALA A 71 -30.78 -11.30 -13.04
C ALA A 71 -31.31 -12.73 -12.84
N MET A 72 -32.34 -12.90 -12.00
CA MET A 72 -32.94 -14.21 -11.75
C MET A 72 -33.50 -14.86 -13.01
N ALA A 73 -34.24 -14.10 -13.82
CA ALA A 73 -34.81 -14.60 -15.07
C ALA A 73 -33.70 -15.09 -16.03
N SER A 74 -32.62 -14.32 -16.14
CA SER A 74 -31.49 -14.67 -17.00
C SER A 74 -30.80 -15.96 -16.57
N LEU A 75 -30.66 -16.21 -15.26
CA LEU A 75 -30.02 -17.41 -14.72
C LEU A 75 -30.88 -18.65 -14.96
N ILE A 76 -32.20 -18.55 -14.73
CA ILE A 76 -33.14 -19.64 -14.98
C ILE A 76 -33.18 -19.99 -16.46
N VAL A 77 -33.33 -18.98 -17.33
CA VAL A 77 -33.37 -19.16 -18.78
C VAL A 77 -32.05 -19.72 -19.28
N GLY A 78 -30.91 -19.18 -18.85
CA GLY A 78 -29.57 -19.66 -19.22
C GLY A 78 -29.34 -21.12 -18.83
N GLY A 79 -29.67 -21.48 -17.59
CA GLY A 79 -29.57 -22.85 -17.08
C GLY A 79 -30.43 -23.85 -17.88
N CYS A 80 -31.65 -23.46 -18.22
CA CYS A 80 -32.55 -24.26 -19.06
C CYS A 80 -32.06 -24.37 -20.51
N LEU A 81 -31.52 -23.29 -21.09
CA LEU A 81 -31.00 -23.30 -22.47
C LEU A 81 -29.87 -24.32 -22.67
N MET A 82 -29.14 -24.68 -21.61
CA MET A 82 -28.09 -25.71 -21.68
C MET A 82 -28.62 -27.07 -22.14
N THR A 83 -29.89 -27.41 -21.90
CA THR A 83 -30.46 -28.68 -22.40
C THR A 83 -30.60 -28.69 -23.94
N PHE A 84 -30.64 -27.54 -24.59
CA PHE A 84 -30.71 -27.41 -26.05
C PHE A 84 -29.34 -27.48 -26.74
N ARG A 85 -28.25 -27.39 -25.97
CA ARG A 85 -26.87 -27.40 -26.48
C ARG A 85 -26.58 -28.55 -27.46
N PRO A 86 -26.99 -29.82 -27.22
CA PRO A 86 -26.73 -30.91 -28.15
C PRO A 86 -27.47 -30.82 -29.48
N HIS A 87 -28.51 -29.98 -29.59
CA HIS A 87 -29.20 -29.69 -30.84
C HIS A 87 -28.45 -28.63 -31.65
N VAL A 88 -27.98 -27.58 -30.99
CA VAL A 88 -27.23 -26.49 -31.62
C VAL A 88 -25.90 -27.00 -32.17
N THR A 89 -25.21 -27.91 -31.47
CA THR A 89 -23.89 -28.41 -31.89
C THR A 89 -23.95 -29.53 -32.93
N ARG A 90 -25.13 -29.86 -33.50
CA ARG A 90 -25.29 -30.93 -34.51
C ARG A 90 -24.61 -30.63 -35.83
N TYR A 91 -24.44 -29.36 -36.18
CA TYR A 91 -23.77 -28.92 -37.42
C TYR A 91 -22.38 -29.57 -37.60
N GLN A 92 -21.71 -29.96 -36.51
CA GLN A 92 -20.43 -30.67 -36.53
C GLN A 92 -20.49 -32.05 -37.21
N ARG A 93 -21.67 -32.67 -37.22
CA ARG A 93 -21.94 -33.97 -37.86
C ARG A 93 -22.56 -33.79 -39.25
N ASP A 94 -23.31 -32.72 -39.43
CA ASP A 94 -24.15 -32.51 -40.61
C ASP A 94 -23.40 -31.77 -41.75
N LEU A 95 -22.33 -31.04 -41.45
CA LEU A 95 -21.52 -30.31 -42.43
C LEU A 95 -20.24 -31.08 -42.83
N PRO A 96 -19.73 -30.87 -44.07
CA PRO A 96 -18.37 -31.28 -44.44
C PRO A 96 -17.33 -30.70 -43.48
N ILE A 97 -16.25 -31.45 -43.22
CA ILE A 97 -15.22 -31.08 -42.22
C ILE A 97 -14.63 -29.69 -42.48
N SER A 98 -14.40 -29.30 -43.73
CA SER A 98 -13.86 -27.97 -44.09
C SER A 98 -14.83 -26.84 -43.74
N SER A 99 -16.11 -26.98 -44.08
CA SER A 99 -17.16 -26.00 -43.74
C SER A 99 -17.40 -25.93 -42.24
N ALA A 100 -17.42 -27.08 -41.56
CA ALA A 100 -17.54 -27.16 -40.11
C ALA A 100 -16.35 -26.47 -39.42
N LEU A 101 -15.13 -26.65 -39.93
CA LEU A 101 -13.93 -26.01 -39.40
C LEU A 101 -13.96 -24.49 -39.59
N ALA A 102 -14.31 -24.00 -40.78
CA ALA A 102 -14.42 -22.58 -41.07
C ALA A 102 -15.46 -21.89 -40.17
N PHE A 103 -16.65 -22.49 -40.04
CA PHE A 103 -17.70 -21.98 -39.15
C PHE A 103 -17.24 -21.95 -37.68
N THR A 104 -16.56 -23.02 -37.24
CA THR A 104 -16.06 -23.14 -35.86
C THR A 104 -15.01 -22.05 -35.57
N ILE A 105 -14.07 -21.81 -36.49
CA ILE A 105 -13.07 -20.74 -36.33
C ILE A 105 -13.74 -19.36 -36.26
N PHE A 106 -14.66 -19.06 -37.17
CA PHE A 106 -15.36 -17.78 -37.18
C PHE A 106 -16.16 -17.55 -35.88
N ARG A 107 -16.93 -18.56 -35.45
CA ARG A 107 -17.66 -18.53 -34.18
C ARG A 107 -16.70 -18.30 -33.01
N ASP A 108 -15.62 -19.08 -32.92
CA ASP A 108 -14.72 -19.04 -31.78
C ASP A 108 -14.02 -17.68 -31.65
N VAL A 109 -13.59 -17.09 -32.77
CA VAL A 109 -13.02 -15.74 -32.79
C VAL A 109 -14.04 -14.71 -32.28
N LEU A 110 -15.27 -14.73 -32.79
CA LEU A 110 -16.31 -13.81 -32.34
C LEU A 110 -16.65 -13.98 -30.85
N LEU A 111 -16.73 -15.22 -30.37
CA LEU A 111 -17.08 -15.49 -28.98
C LEU A 111 -15.95 -15.13 -28.02
N VAL A 112 -14.69 -15.35 -28.40
CA VAL A 112 -13.54 -14.92 -27.58
C VAL A 112 -13.45 -13.40 -27.51
N LEU A 113 -13.59 -12.70 -28.64
CA LEU A 113 -13.55 -11.23 -28.65
C LEU A 113 -14.75 -10.64 -27.91
N GLY A 114 -15.96 -11.19 -28.11
CA GLY A 114 -17.16 -10.75 -27.40
C GLY A 114 -17.06 -11.00 -25.88
N ALA A 115 -16.52 -12.15 -25.47
CA ALA A 115 -16.27 -12.42 -24.06
C ALA A 115 -15.22 -11.46 -23.49
N ALA A 116 -14.17 -11.11 -24.23
CA ALA A 116 -13.16 -10.15 -23.79
C ALA A 116 -13.75 -8.74 -23.60
N VAL A 117 -14.54 -8.23 -24.56
CA VAL A 117 -15.24 -6.95 -24.43
C VAL A 117 -16.14 -6.94 -23.20
N LEU A 118 -16.96 -7.98 -23.01
CA LEU A 118 -17.84 -8.04 -21.87
C LEU A 118 -17.07 -8.18 -20.55
N SER A 119 -15.93 -8.86 -20.54
CA SER A 119 -15.11 -9.00 -19.33
C SER A 119 -14.50 -7.67 -18.89
N VAL A 120 -14.19 -6.75 -19.81
CA VAL A 120 -13.82 -5.36 -19.45
C VAL A 120 -14.96 -4.69 -18.67
N VAL A 121 -16.21 -4.84 -19.14
CA VAL A 121 -17.38 -4.29 -18.44
C VAL A 121 -17.57 -4.97 -17.08
N LEU A 122 -17.41 -6.29 -17.00
CA LEU A 122 -17.61 -7.04 -15.76
C LEU A 122 -16.57 -6.75 -14.69
N ILE A 123 -15.32 -6.45 -15.08
CA ILE A 123 -14.28 -6.12 -14.12
C ILE A 123 -14.35 -4.65 -13.70
N GLU A 124 -14.68 -3.71 -14.59
CA GLU A 124 -14.63 -2.26 -14.30
C GLU A 124 -15.93 -1.70 -13.71
N LEU A 125 -17.07 -1.97 -14.36
CA LEU A 125 -18.33 -1.28 -14.07
C LEU A 125 -18.84 -1.41 -12.63
N PRO A 126 -18.60 -2.51 -11.88
CA PRO A 126 -19.08 -2.61 -10.50
C PRO A 126 -18.60 -1.47 -9.59
N TRP A 127 -17.38 -0.97 -9.79
CA TRP A 127 -16.68 -0.09 -8.85
C TRP A 127 -16.11 1.19 -9.46
N ASN A 128 -15.96 1.26 -10.79
CA ASN A 128 -15.39 2.38 -11.50
C ASN A 128 -16.51 3.32 -12.01
N ASP A 129 -16.82 4.35 -11.23
CA ASP A 129 -17.73 5.44 -11.58
C ASP A 129 -17.24 6.30 -12.77
N GLU A 130 -15.94 6.29 -13.04
CA GLU A 130 -15.30 6.97 -14.18
C GLU A 130 -15.17 6.06 -15.42
N PHE A 131 -15.78 4.86 -15.43
CA PHE A 131 -15.64 3.90 -16.52
C PHE A 131 -15.92 4.50 -17.92
N TYR A 132 -16.94 5.35 -18.04
CA TYR A 132 -17.29 5.99 -19.31
C TYR A 132 -16.37 7.14 -19.72
N ALA A 133 -15.54 7.63 -18.78
CA ALA A 133 -14.54 8.65 -19.01
C ALA A 133 -13.14 8.07 -19.30
N LEU A 134 -12.98 6.73 -19.23
CA LEU A 134 -11.70 6.07 -19.49
C LEU A 134 -11.14 6.44 -20.88
N PRO A 135 -9.84 6.79 -20.97
CA PRO A 135 -9.18 7.01 -22.24
C PRO A 135 -9.27 5.79 -23.15
N ALA A 136 -9.52 6.02 -24.45
CA ALA A 136 -9.74 4.95 -25.42
C ALA A 136 -8.55 3.97 -25.51
N ASN A 137 -7.31 4.46 -25.35
CA ASN A 137 -6.11 3.63 -25.30
C ASN A 137 -6.11 2.69 -24.08
N MET A 138 -6.60 3.13 -22.92
CA MET A 138 -6.67 2.31 -21.70
C MET A 138 -7.78 1.26 -21.77
N VAL A 139 -8.93 1.59 -22.36
CA VAL A 139 -9.98 0.60 -22.68
C VAL A 139 -9.45 -0.46 -23.65
N LEU A 140 -8.74 -0.05 -24.70
CA LEU A 140 -8.12 -0.96 -25.67
C LEU A 140 -7.04 -1.84 -25.04
N LEU A 141 -6.25 -1.30 -24.09
CA LEU A 141 -5.23 -2.06 -23.38
C LEU A 141 -5.84 -3.13 -22.47
N ASN A 142 -6.85 -2.78 -21.66
CA ASN A 142 -7.63 -3.73 -20.87
C ASN A 142 -8.20 -4.85 -21.76
N PHE A 143 -8.86 -4.46 -22.85
CA PHE A 143 -9.39 -5.41 -23.82
C PHE A 143 -8.31 -6.33 -24.41
N ALA A 144 -7.16 -5.77 -24.81
CA ALA A 144 -6.06 -6.54 -25.39
C ALA A 144 -5.48 -7.55 -24.40
N MET A 145 -5.27 -7.14 -23.14
CA MET A 145 -4.78 -8.03 -22.08
C MET A 145 -5.75 -9.19 -21.83
N ILE A 146 -7.04 -8.90 -21.71
CA ILE A 146 -8.08 -9.93 -21.53
C ILE A 146 -8.17 -10.83 -22.76
N ALA A 147 -8.18 -10.27 -23.97
CA ALA A 147 -8.29 -11.04 -25.20
C ALA A 147 -7.10 -11.99 -25.38
N LEU A 148 -5.87 -11.55 -25.11
CA LEU A 148 -4.67 -12.38 -25.13
C LEU A 148 -4.72 -13.48 -24.06
N GLY A 149 -5.14 -13.16 -22.84
CA GLY A 149 -5.39 -14.15 -21.79
C GLY A 149 -6.44 -15.19 -22.20
N PHE A 150 -7.53 -14.77 -22.86
CA PHE A 150 -8.57 -15.67 -23.33
C PHE A 150 -8.13 -16.53 -24.52
N VAL A 151 -7.23 -16.04 -25.38
CA VAL A 151 -6.58 -16.87 -26.42
C VAL A 151 -5.75 -17.99 -25.76
N CYS A 152 -5.00 -17.67 -24.70
CA CYS A 152 -4.26 -18.66 -23.92
C CYS A 152 -5.19 -19.74 -23.35
N LEU A 153 -6.24 -19.32 -22.64
CA LEU A 153 -7.24 -20.21 -22.05
C LEU A 153 -8.00 -21.02 -23.10
N TYR A 154 -8.30 -20.44 -24.26
CA TYR A 154 -8.96 -21.12 -25.37
C TYR A 154 -8.13 -22.29 -25.91
N PHE A 155 -6.83 -22.11 -26.12
CA PHE A 155 -5.95 -23.19 -26.59
C PHE A 155 -5.65 -24.23 -25.50
N LEU A 156 -5.41 -23.80 -24.25
CA LEU A 156 -5.28 -24.71 -23.10
C LEU A 156 -6.55 -25.53 -22.87
N GLY A 157 -7.72 -24.92 -23.09
CA GLY A 157 -9.03 -25.55 -23.03
C GLY A 157 -9.33 -26.44 -24.23
N LEU A 158 -8.32 -26.75 -25.06
CA LEU A 158 -8.40 -27.57 -26.26
C LEU A 158 -9.51 -27.08 -27.20
N ARG A 159 -9.57 -25.76 -27.38
CA ARG A 159 -10.54 -25.00 -28.18
C ARG A 159 -11.99 -25.16 -27.73
N SER A 160 -12.21 -25.48 -26.46
CA SER A 160 -13.53 -25.40 -25.82
C SER A 160 -13.70 -24.08 -25.08
N GLY A 161 -14.93 -23.60 -24.97
CA GLY A 161 -15.23 -22.37 -24.22
C GLY A 161 -15.10 -22.50 -22.70
N SER A 162 -14.76 -23.68 -22.17
CA SER A 162 -14.80 -23.96 -20.72
C SER A 162 -13.79 -23.13 -19.92
N LEU A 163 -12.52 -23.11 -20.32
CA LEU A 163 -11.51 -22.30 -19.63
C LEU A 163 -11.72 -20.79 -19.86
N VAL A 164 -12.21 -20.38 -21.03
CA VAL A 164 -12.58 -18.97 -21.29
C VAL A 164 -13.72 -18.54 -20.37
N ALA A 165 -14.73 -19.40 -20.18
CA ALA A 165 -15.83 -19.15 -19.24
C ALA A 165 -15.31 -19.06 -17.81
N LEU A 166 -14.38 -19.92 -17.38
CA LEU A 166 -13.76 -19.83 -16.06
C LEU A 166 -12.96 -18.53 -15.89
N GLY A 167 -12.18 -18.12 -16.90
CA GLY A 167 -11.44 -16.85 -16.87
C GLY A 167 -12.37 -15.64 -16.79
N MET A 168 -13.47 -15.66 -17.53
CA MET A 168 -14.50 -14.63 -17.46
C MET A 168 -15.21 -14.60 -16.10
N SER A 169 -15.53 -15.76 -15.52
CA SER A 169 -16.07 -15.86 -14.15
C SER A 169 -15.09 -15.27 -13.14
N PHE A 170 -13.81 -15.59 -13.26
CA PHE A 170 -12.77 -15.04 -12.39
C PHE A 170 -12.74 -13.52 -12.46
N LEU A 171 -12.70 -12.92 -13.66
CA LEU A 171 -12.70 -11.45 -13.82
C LEU A 171 -13.97 -10.80 -13.25
N PHE A 172 -15.14 -11.44 -13.39
CA PHE A 172 -16.38 -10.94 -12.79
C PHE A 172 -16.30 -10.91 -11.26
N PHE A 173 -15.79 -11.98 -10.63
CA PHE A 173 -15.61 -12.02 -9.18
C PHE A 173 -14.51 -11.07 -8.69
N VAL A 174 -13.46 -10.83 -9.48
CA VAL A 174 -12.46 -9.78 -9.19
C VAL A 174 -13.12 -8.40 -9.21
N GLY A 175 -13.98 -8.10 -10.20
CA GLY A 175 -14.73 -6.83 -10.22
C GLY A 175 -15.64 -6.65 -8.99
N ILE A 176 -16.30 -7.72 -8.54
CA ILE A 176 -17.10 -7.71 -7.30
C ILE A 176 -16.20 -7.52 -6.05
N ALA A 177 -15.07 -8.22 -5.97
CA ALA A 177 -14.13 -8.08 -4.86
C ALA A 177 -13.56 -6.65 -4.79
N GLN A 178 -13.19 -6.08 -5.93
CA GLN A 178 -12.73 -4.71 -6.06
C GLN A 178 -13.80 -3.70 -5.64
N TYR A 179 -15.08 -3.94 -5.95
CA TYR A 179 -16.18 -3.11 -5.43
C TYR A 179 -16.21 -3.08 -3.91
N PHE A 180 -16.17 -4.23 -3.25
CA PHE A 180 -16.18 -4.25 -1.79
C PHE A 180 -14.92 -3.64 -1.18
N ILE A 181 -13.75 -3.87 -1.79
CA ILE A 181 -12.50 -3.23 -1.34
C ILE A 181 -12.57 -1.71 -1.49
N SER A 182 -13.13 -1.19 -2.59
CA SER A 182 -13.28 0.25 -2.76
C SER A 182 -14.27 0.85 -1.77
N GLN A 183 -15.34 0.14 -1.40
CA GLN A 183 -16.28 0.60 -0.38
C GLN A 183 -15.67 0.58 1.03
N PHE A 184 -15.02 -0.51 1.42
CA PHE A 184 -14.55 -0.71 2.79
C PHE A 184 -13.22 -0.03 3.09
N LYS A 185 -12.31 0.03 2.11
CA LYS A 185 -10.95 0.54 2.28
C LYS A 185 -10.65 1.81 1.50
N GLN A 186 -11.57 2.29 0.66
CA GLN A 186 -11.31 3.40 -0.29
C GLN A 186 -10.02 3.17 -1.11
N SER A 187 -9.75 1.91 -1.46
CA SER A 187 -8.52 1.48 -2.13
C SER A 187 -8.84 0.49 -3.26
N SER A 188 -7.80 -0.06 -3.87
CA SER A 188 -7.86 -1.11 -4.89
C SER A 188 -7.19 -2.39 -4.41
N ILE A 189 -7.51 -3.51 -5.06
CA ILE A 189 -6.74 -4.74 -4.93
C ILE A 189 -5.32 -4.47 -5.41
N LEU A 190 -4.39 -4.45 -4.47
CA LEU A 190 -2.98 -4.25 -4.76
C LEU A 190 -2.29 -5.59 -4.99
N PRO A 191 -1.18 -5.65 -5.74
CA PRO A 191 -0.42 -6.88 -5.86
C PRO A 191 0.12 -7.38 -4.51
N SER A 192 0.37 -6.48 -3.55
CA SER A 192 0.76 -6.82 -2.18
C SER A 192 -0.34 -7.57 -1.41
N ASP A 193 -1.63 -7.33 -1.71
CA ASP A 193 -2.75 -8.06 -1.09
C ASP A 193 -2.71 -9.57 -1.39
N LEU A 194 -2.16 -9.96 -2.55
CA LEU A 194 -1.99 -11.38 -2.92
C LEU A 194 -0.97 -12.08 -2.02
N MET A 195 0.00 -11.35 -1.48
CA MET A 195 0.98 -11.88 -0.53
C MET A 195 0.41 -11.99 0.89
N ALA A 196 -0.67 -11.24 1.18
CA ALA A 196 -1.35 -11.19 2.47
C ALA A 196 -2.62 -12.06 2.55
N LEU A 197 -2.92 -12.90 1.54
CA LEU A 197 -4.16 -13.71 1.47
C LEU A 197 -4.43 -14.60 2.70
N GLY A 198 -3.42 -14.90 3.52
CA GLY A 198 -3.56 -15.68 4.76
C GLY A 198 -4.36 -15.00 5.89
N THR A 199 -4.48 -13.67 5.88
CA THR A 199 -5.18 -12.89 6.93
C THR A 199 -6.59 -12.43 6.54
N ALA A 200 -6.96 -12.51 5.26
CA ALA A 200 -8.22 -11.97 4.74
C ALA A 200 -9.49 -12.64 5.30
N MET A 201 -9.43 -13.92 5.72
CA MET A 201 -10.57 -14.61 6.33
C MET A 201 -10.84 -14.19 7.78
N ALA A 202 -9.89 -13.56 8.48
CA ALA A 202 -10.07 -13.14 9.87
C ALA A 202 -10.81 -11.79 9.98
N VAL A 203 -10.82 -10.99 8.91
CA VAL A 203 -11.36 -9.62 8.91
C VAL A 203 -12.77 -9.54 8.28
N SER A 204 -13.26 -10.62 7.66
CA SER A 204 -14.59 -10.61 7.01
C SER A 204 -15.78 -10.66 7.97
N ASP A 205 -15.57 -11.03 9.24
CA ASP A 205 -16.65 -11.20 10.22
C ASP A 205 -17.26 -9.87 10.71
N GLY A 206 -16.69 -8.73 10.31
CA GLY A 206 -17.18 -7.38 10.65
C GLY A 206 -17.85 -6.59 9.51
N TYR A 207 -17.90 -7.12 8.28
CA TYR A 207 -18.41 -6.38 7.11
C TYR A 207 -19.70 -6.99 6.54
N ASP A 208 -20.65 -6.11 6.19
CA ASP A 208 -21.84 -6.48 5.43
C ASP A 208 -21.59 -6.34 3.92
N PHE A 209 -21.61 -7.47 3.21
CA PHE A 209 -21.36 -7.52 1.76
C PHE A 209 -22.65 -7.26 0.97
N VAL A 210 -23.17 -6.04 1.05
CA VAL A 210 -24.41 -5.65 0.37
C VAL A 210 -24.22 -5.55 -1.14
N PHE A 211 -24.97 -6.35 -1.91
CA PHE A 211 -25.01 -6.32 -3.36
C PHE A 211 -26.07 -5.32 -3.85
N THR A 212 -25.61 -4.37 -4.66
CA THR A 212 -26.43 -3.29 -5.22
C THR A 212 -26.76 -3.51 -6.70
N ASP A 213 -27.57 -2.62 -7.27
CA ASP A 213 -27.89 -2.65 -8.70
C ASP A 213 -26.64 -2.53 -9.62
N SER A 214 -25.51 -1.95 -9.15
CA SER A 214 -24.27 -1.88 -9.94
C SER A 214 -23.69 -3.26 -10.25
N ILE A 215 -23.78 -4.20 -9.30
CA ILE A 215 -23.30 -5.57 -9.46
C ILE A 215 -24.38 -6.44 -10.13
N VAL A 216 -25.61 -6.39 -9.61
CA VAL A 216 -26.65 -7.35 -10.00
C VAL A 216 -27.14 -7.13 -11.44
N SER A 217 -27.08 -5.90 -11.95
CA SER A 217 -27.40 -5.58 -13.36
C SER A 217 -26.45 -6.23 -14.38
N LEU A 218 -25.28 -6.70 -13.96
CA LEU A 218 -24.30 -7.38 -14.81
C LEU A 218 -24.57 -8.88 -14.99
N VAL A 219 -25.35 -9.49 -14.09
CA VAL A 219 -25.65 -10.93 -14.09
C VAL A 219 -26.31 -11.40 -15.40
N PRO A 220 -27.27 -10.67 -16.00
CA PRO A 220 -27.83 -11.06 -17.30
C PRO A 220 -26.80 -11.14 -18.43
N TRP A 221 -25.86 -10.20 -18.47
CA TRP A 221 -24.80 -10.17 -19.48
C TRP A 221 -23.82 -11.32 -19.28
N TYR A 222 -23.39 -11.53 -18.04
CA TYR A 222 -22.57 -12.68 -17.66
C TYR A 222 -23.27 -14.00 -18.03
N SER A 223 -24.54 -14.17 -17.65
CA SER A 223 -25.36 -15.34 -17.95
C SER A 223 -25.41 -15.62 -19.46
N ALA A 224 -25.73 -14.61 -20.27
CA ALA A 224 -25.79 -14.73 -21.72
C ALA A 224 -24.43 -15.16 -22.32
N ALA A 225 -23.32 -14.62 -21.82
CA ALA A 225 -22.00 -14.99 -22.30
C ALA A 225 -21.61 -16.43 -21.94
N ILE A 226 -21.91 -16.90 -20.73
CA ILE A 226 -21.70 -18.31 -20.34
C ILE A 226 -22.51 -19.24 -21.24
N VAL A 227 -23.76 -18.88 -21.58
CA VAL A 227 -24.57 -19.63 -22.55
C VAL A 227 -23.88 -19.69 -23.91
N LEU A 228 -23.40 -18.56 -24.43
CA LEU A 228 -22.74 -18.49 -25.74
C LEU A 228 -21.41 -19.27 -25.77
N LEU A 229 -20.58 -19.13 -24.74
CA LEU A 229 -19.32 -19.87 -24.58
C LEU A 229 -19.55 -21.38 -24.47
N SER A 230 -20.69 -21.81 -23.91
CA SER A 230 -21.06 -23.24 -23.89
C SER A 230 -21.13 -23.86 -25.28
N PHE A 231 -21.47 -23.05 -26.30
CA PHE A 231 -21.57 -23.49 -27.69
C PHE A 231 -20.22 -23.58 -28.40
N MET A 232 -19.12 -23.13 -27.78
CA MET A 232 -17.75 -23.31 -28.29
C MET A 232 -17.32 -24.77 -28.16
N VAL A 233 -17.66 -25.56 -29.18
CA VAL A 233 -17.28 -26.98 -29.28
C VAL A 233 -16.34 -27.17 -30.46
N PRO A 234 -15.16 -27.81 -30.26
CA PRO A 234 -14.16 -27.95 -31.31
C PRO A 234 -14.52 -29.03 -32.34
N VAL A 235 -14.22 -28.76 -33.61
CA VAL A 235 -14.23 -29.76 -34.69
C VAL A 235 -12.79 -30.25 -34.88
N ARG A 236 -12.54 -31.55 -34.63
CA ARG A 236 -11.19 -32.13 -34.61
C ARG A 236 -10.90 -32.98 -35.85
N PRO A 237 -10.05 -32.52 -36.79
CA PRO A 237 -9.59 -33.36 -37.89
C PRO A 237 -8.69 -34.49 -37.38
N ARG A 238 -8.62 -35.60 -38.13
CA ARG A 238 -7.70 -36.71 -37.81
C ARG A 238 -6.32 -36.43 -38.39
N ILE A 239 -5.40 -35.95 -37.56
CA ILE A 239 -3.98 -35.83 -37.90
C ILE A 239 -3.31 -37.20 -37.71
N PHE A 240 -2.61 -37.72 -38.72
CA PHE A 240 -2.05 -39.08 -38.73
C PHE A 240 -3.06 -40.17 -38.29
N GLY A 241 -4.33 -40.01 -38.65
CA GLY A 241 -5.41 -40.93 -38.29
C GLY A 241 -5.85 -40.90 -36.81
N LYS A 242 -5.20 -40.13 -35.92
CA LYS A 242 -5.51 -40.11 -34.48
C LYS A 242 -5.88 -38.70 -33.99
N ARG A 243 -7.06 -38.57 -33.37
CA ARG A 243 -7.55 -37.31 -32.77
C ARG A 243 -6.64 -36.74 -31.67
N ARG A 244 -5.87 -37.60 -31.00
CA ARG A 244 -4.96 -37.18 -29.91
C ARG A 244 -3.86 -36.21 -30.35
N TYR A 245 -3.40 -36.28 -31.59
CA TYR A 245 -2.36 -35.37 -32.09
C TYR A 245 -2.87 -33.93 -32.21
N SER A 246 -4.13 -33.72 -32.61
CA SER A 246 -4.76 -32.37 -32.61
C SER A 246 -4.78 -31.78 -31.19
N MET A 247 -5.12 -32.59 -30.18
CA MET A 247 -5.15 -32.13 -28.79
C MET A 247 -3.75 -31.77 -28.26
N VAL A 248 -2.73 -32.55 -28.64
CA VAL A 248 -1.34 -32.26 -28.27
C VAL A 248 -0.86 -30.96 -28.91
N ILE A 249 -1.18 -30.73 -30.18
CA ILE A 249 -0.82 -29.47 -30.87
C ILE A 249 -1.56 -28.28 -30.24
N GLU A 250 -2.86 -28.41 -29.96
CA GLU A 250 -3.65 -27.37 -29.30
C GLU A 250 -3.10 -27.02 -27.92
N GLY A 251 -2.77 -28.03 -27.10
CA GLY A 251 -2.14 -27.82 -25.80
C GLY A 251 -0.76 -27.18 -25.90
N ALA A 252 0.07 -27.61 -26.85
CA ALA A 252 1.39 -27.02 -27.09
C ALA A 252 1.28 -25.54 -27.52
N LEU A 253 0.34 -25.22 -28.40
CA LEU A 253 0.04 -23.83 -28.77
C LEU A 253 -0.43 -23.02 -27.55
N GLY A 254 -1.27 -23.60 -26.70
CA GLY A 254 -1.69 -22.98 -25.44
C GLY A 254 -0.50 -22.61 -24.55
N CYS A 255 0.43 -23.55 -24.35
CA CYS A 255 1.65 -23.27 -23.58
C CYS A 255 2.53 -22.18 -24.23
N ILE A 256 2.67 -22.18 -25.56
CA ILE A 256 3.43 -21.15 -26.28
C ILE A 256 2.78 -19.78 -26.11
N PHE A 257 1.45 -19.67 -26.26
CA PHE A 257 0.74 -18.42 -26.04
C PHE A 257 0.84 -17.94 -24.59
N CYS A 258 0.72 -18.85 -23.61
CA CYS A 258 0.89 -18.50 -22.20
C CYS A 258 2.29 -17.95 -21.93
N PHE A 259 3.32 -18.62 -22.45
CA PHE A 259 4.70 -18.17 -22.30
C PHE A 259 4.92 -16.80 -22.96
N ALA A 260 4.44 -16.62 -24.19
CA ALA A 260 4.57 -15.34 -24.90
C ALA A 260 3.81 -14.21 -24.19
N PHE A 261 2.61 -14.49 -23.68
CA PHE A 261 1.81 -13.50 -22.95
C PHE A 261 2.44 -13.14 -21.60
N ALA A 262 2.85 -14.12 -20.81
CA ALA A 262 3.54 -13.88 -19.55
C ALA A 262 4.86 -13.13 -19.77
N HIS A 263 5.63 -13.51 -20.80
CA HIS A 263 6.86 -12.80 -21.16
C HIS A 263 6.59 -11.35 -21.57
N ALA A 264 5.53 -11.08 -22.32
CA ALA A 264 5.13 -9.73 -22.69
C ALA A 264 4.71 -8.90 -21.47
N LEU A 265 3.96 -9.48 -20.52
CA LEU A 265 3.58 -8.81 -19.26
C LEU A 265 4.80 -8.49 -18.38
N VAL A 266 5.86 -9.29 -18.44
CA VAL A 266 7.06 -9.07 -17.60
C VAL A 266 8.05 -8.12 -18.26
N THR A 267 8.21 -8.16 -19.59
CA THR A 267 9.26 -7.39 -20.28
C THR A 267 8.79 -6.06 -20.86
N THR A 268 7.48 -5.88 -21.05
CA THR A 268 6.95 -4.59 -21.50
C THR A 268 6.80 -3.69 -20.30
N ASP A 269 7.52 -2.57 -20.26
CA ASP A 269 7.32 -1.54 -19.24
C ASP A 269 6.00 -0.79 -19.52
N PHE A 270 5.00 -1.00 -18.67
CA PHE A 270 3.66 -0.42 -18.89
C PHE A 270 3.63 1.09 -18.71
N VAL A 271 4.50 1.65 -17.86
CA VAL A 271 4.62 3.09 -17.64
C VAL A 271 5.15 3.74 -18.91
N ASN A 272 6.30 3.27 -19.39
CA ASN A 272 6.97 3.87 -20.54
C ASN A 272 6.30 3.54 -21.89
N THR A 273 5.69 2.35 -22.03
CA THR A 273 5.11 1.92 -23.31
C THR A 273 3.69 2.43 -23.52
N PHE A 274 2.87 2.43 -22.46
CA PHE A 274 1.44 2.75 -22.55
C PHE A 274 1.06 4.04 -21.84
N GLY A 275 2.02 4.72 -21.20
CA GLY A 275 1.77 5.92 -20.41
C GLY A 275 1.00 5.62 -19.13
N CYS A 276 1.19 4.43 -18.56
CA CYS A 276 0.55 4.12 -17.28
C CYS A 276 1.19 4.94 -16.15
N THR A 277 0.41 5.33 -15.16
CA THR A 277 0.92 5.96 -13.94
C THR A 277 0.67 5.06 -12.75
N ASN A 278 1.54 5.14 -11.75
CA ASN A 278 1.40 4.45 -10.48
C ASN A 278 1.24 5.49 -9.37
N SER A 279 0.34 5.21 -8.43
CA SER A 279 0.24 5.94 -7.17
C SER A 279 0.00 4.93 -6.08
N TYR A 280 0.91 4.89 -5.10
CA TYR A 280 0.69 4.11 -3.89
C TYR A 280 -0.14 4.90 -2.86
N TRP A 281 -0.27 6.22 -3.03
CA TRP A 281 -1.07 7.11 -2.17
C TRP A 281 -2.55 7.06 -2.54
N ASP A 282 -2.83 7.11 -3.84
CA ASP A 282 -4.19 7.02 -4.39
C ASP A 282 -4.25 5.96 -5.50
N PRO A 283 -4.11 4.67 -5.15
CA PRO A 283 -4.22 3.59 -6.12
C PRO A 283 -5.63 3.53 -6.72
N LEU A 284 -6.67 3.90 -5.96
CA LEU A 284 -8.05 3.86 -6.45
C LEU A 284 -8.30 4.89 -7.57
N GLY A 285 -7.87 6.14 -7.41
CA GLY A 285 -7.99 7.18 -8.44
C GLY A 285 -7.21 6.83 -9.72
N VAL A 286 -6.03 6.24 -9.56
CA VAL A 286 -5.21 5.72 -10.67
C VAL A 286 -5.93 4.58 -11.40
N TYR A 287 -6.51 3.63 -10.67
CA TYR A 287 -7.27 2.51 -11.25
C TYR A 287 -8.54 2.99 -11.97
N LYS A 288 -9.25 4.00 -11.42
CA LYS A 288 -10.44 4.57 -12.05
C LYS A 288 -10.14 5.20 -13.41
N THR A 289 -8.95 5.77 -13.60
CA THR A 289 -8.56 6.49 -14.83
C THR A 289 -7.85 5.62 -15.88
N GLN A 290 -7.34 4.44 -15.51
CA GLN A 290 -6.58 3.54 -16.41
C GLN A 290 -7.15 2.12 -16.53
N GLY A 291 -8.08 1.75 -15.64
CA GLY A 291 -8.65 0.43 -15.51
C GLY A 291 -7.78 -0.55 -14.73
N PHE A 292 -8.41 -1.60 -14.25
CA PHE A 292 -7.87 -2.57 -13.30
C PHE A 292 -6.58 -3.24 -13.79
N LEU A 293 -6.60 -3.84 -14.99
CA LEU A 293 -5.49 -4.70 -15.42
C LEU A 293 -4.19 -3.93 -15.73
N PRO A 294 -4.22 -2.80 -16.48
CA PRO A 294 -3.04 -1.97 -16.69
C PRO A 294 -2.46 -1.48 -15.37
N SER A 295 -3.29 -0.91 -14.48
CA SER A 295 -2.84 -0.37 -13.20
C SER A 295 -2.30 -1.45 -12.27
N PHE A 296 -2.95 -2.62 -12.20
CA PHE A 296 -2.44 -3.75 -11.42
C PHE A 296 -1.09 -4.23 -11.95
N THR A 297 -0.93 -4.28 -13.27
CA THR A 297 0.31 -4.75 -13.90
C THR A 297 1.43 -3.74 -13.73
N SER A 298 1.20 -2.46 -13.99
CA SER A 298 2.22 -1.41 -13.82
C SER A 298 2.63 -1.26 -12.36
N LEU A 299 1.70 -1.41 -11.41
CA LEU A 299 2.01 -1.39 -9.98
C LEU A 299 2.79 -2.64 -9.57
N ALA A 300 2.43 -3.82 -10.07
CA ALA A 300 3.18 -5.06 -9.80
C ALA A 300 4.63 -4.97 -10.33
N GLN A 301 4.83 -4.35 -11.48
CA GLN A 301 6.15 -4.10 -12.05
C GLN A 301 6.99 -3.13 -11.22
N SER A 302 6.36 -2.16 -10.53
CA SER A 302 7.07 -1.17 -9.71
C SER A 302 7.30 -1.58 -8.26
N LEU A 303 6.72 -2.69 -7.79
CA LEU A 303 6.88 -3.16 -6.41
C LEU A 303 8.25 -3.77 -6.13
N ALA A 304 8.90 -4.36 -7.14
CA ALA A 304 10.21 -4.97 -6.96
C ALA A 304 11.27 -3.89 -6.77
N ILE A 305 11.99 -3.95 -5.65
CA ILE A 305 13.16 -3.11 -5.42
C ILE A 305 14.27 -3.66 -6.33
N LYS A 306 14.85 -2.80 -7.18
CA LYS A 306 15.90 -3.19 -8.11
C LYS A 306 17.22 -3.43 -7.36
N ASP A 307 17.96 -4.44 -7.78
CA ASP A 307 19.30 -4.70 -7.27
C ASP A 307 20.26 -3.55 -7.65
N PRO A 308 21.11 -3.08 -6.71
CA PRO A 308 22.12 -2.07 -6.98
C PRO A 308 23.18 -2.54 -7.99
N GLU A 309 23.90 -1.60 -8.60
CA GLU A 309 24.89 -1.95 -9.61
C GLU A 309 26.03 -2.80 -9.02
N GLY A 310 26.24 -3.98 -9.61
CA GLY A 310 27.27 -4.91 -9.18
C GLY A 310 26.97 -5.59 -7.83
N TYR A 311 25.69 -5.68 -7.45
CA TYR A 311 25.26 -6.34 -6.22
C TYR A 311 25.64 -7.83 -6.18
N SER A 312 26.06 -8.27 -4.98
CA SER A 312 26.09 -9.67 -4.57
C SER A 312 26.10 -9.72 -3.05
N ASP A 313 25.49 -10.73 -2.45
CA ASP A 313 25.37 -10.87 -0.99
C ASP A 313 26.74 -10.81 -0.30
N GLN A 314 27.76 -11.42 -0.93
CA GLN A 314 29.13 -11.43 -0.42
C GLN A 314 29.75 -10.02 -0.43
N LYS A 315 29.53 -9.23 -1.48
CA LYS A 315 30.04 -7.85 -1.56
C LYS A 315 29.34 -6.97 -0.52
N ALA A 316 28.02 -7.06 -0.43
CA ALA A 316 27.22 -6.29 0.53
C ALA A 316 27.62 -6.59 1.98
N ASP A 317 27.81 -7.88 2.34
CA ASP A 317 28.28 -8.30 3.68
C ASP A 317 29.69 -7.78 3.99
N GLN A 318 30.59 -7.77 3.00
CA GLN A 318 31.94 -7.21 3.16
C GLN A 318 31.92 -5.70 3.38
N LEU A 319 31.09 -4.97 2.63
CA LEU A 319 30.91 -3.53 2.78
C LEU A 319 30.35 -3.20 4.17
N GLU A 320 29.27 -3.88 4.58
CA GLU A 320 28.64 -3.70 5.89
C GLU A 320 29.65 -3.85 7.03
N LYS A 321 30.43 -4.95 7.02
CA LYS A 321 31.48 -5.20 8.01
C LYS A 321 32.62 -4.20 7.95
N GLY A 322 32.97 -3.73 6.76
CA GLY A 322 33.98 -2.70 6.54
C GLY A 322 33.60 -1.38 7.23
N TYR A 323 32.40 -0.86 6.93
CA TYR A 323 31.90 0.36 7.55
C TYR A 323 31.60 0.19 9.04
N ALA A 324 31.11 -0.96 9.48
CA ALA A 324 30.95 -1.26 10.91
C ALA A 324 32.30 -1.25 11.65
N SER A 325 33.36 -1.78 11.02
CA SER A 325 34.72 -1.73 11.60
C SER A 325 35.28 -0.30 11.63
N GLN A 326 34.97 0.52 10.62
CA GLN A 326 35.31 1.95 10.63
C GLN A 326 34.64 2.65 11.80
N TYR A 327 33.34 2.44 12.01
CA TYR A 327 32.60 2.97 13.15
C TYR A 327 33.27 2.58 14.48
N ASP A 328 33.58 1.29 14.65
CA ASP A 328 34.19 0.78 15.88
C ASP A 328 35.58 1.38 16.13
N ALA A 329 36.33 1.73 15.07
CA ALA A 329 37.64 2.38 15.16
C ALA A 329 37.56 3.90 15.37
N THR A 330 36.42 4.54 15.09
CA THR A 330 36.19 5.97 15.26
C THR A 330 35.22 6.23 16.42
N ARG A 331 33.94 6.47 16.13
CA ARG A 331 32.89 6.86 17.08
C ARG A 331 32.72 5.85 18.21
N GLY A 332 32.68 4.57 17.86
CA GLY A 332 32.45 3.47 18.80
C GLY A 332 33.58 3.27 19.82
N SER A 333 34.79 3.78 19.53
CA SER A 333 35.93 3.70 20.44
C SER A 333 36.00 4.84 21.47
N SER A 334 35.11 5.83 21.36
CA SER A 334 35.12 6.98 22.27
C SER A 334 34.79 6.59 23.71
N GLU A 335 35.41 7.28 24.67
CA GLU A 335 35.21 7.01 26.09
C GLU A 335 33.75 7.18 26.51
N GLY A 336 33.07 8.21 26.00
CA GLY A 336 31.66 8.49 26.27
C GLY A 336 30.73 7.36 25.81
N VAL A 337 30.93 6.82 24.60
CA VAL A 337 30.12 5.69 24.09
C VAL A 337 30.34 4.43 24.94
N ARG A 338 31.59 4.11 25.30
CA ARG A 338 31.89 2.96 26.17
C ARG A 338 31.24 3.11 27.55
N MET A 339 31.32 4.30 28.15
CA MET A 339 30.71 4.58 29.45
C MET A 339 29.17 4.53 29.38
N ALA A 340 28.57 5.01 28.29
CA ALA A 340 27.12 4.90 28.06
C ALA A 340 26.69 3.42 27.97
N GLN A 341 27.45 2.57 27.27
CA GLN A 341 27.18 1.13 27.22
C GLN A 341 27.26 0.46 28.59
N GLU A 342 28.25 0.82 29.41
CA GLU A 342 28.37 0.35 30.79
C GLU A 342 27.19 0.83 31.66
N GLN A 343 26.78 2.09 31.51
CA GLN A 343 25.61 2.65 32.19
C GLN A 343 24.32 1.92 31.80
N PHE A 344 24.08 1.72 30.49
CA PHE A 344 22.91 1.00 29.97
C PHE A 344 22.83 -0.46 30.47
N ALA A 345 23.98 -1.14 30.56
CA ALA A 345 24.04 -2.50 31.10
C ALA A 345 23.61 -2.57 32.57
N GLY A 346 23.81 -1.49 33.34
CA GLY A 346 23.41 -1.39 34.75
C GLY A 346 21.99 -0.85 34.96
N GLN A 347 21.58 0.16 34.17
CA GLN A 347 20.28 0.81 34.27
C GLN A 347 19.76 1.15 32.88
N LYS A 348 18.62 0.56 32.52
CA LYS A 348 17.96 0.78 31.23
C LYS A 348 16.92 1.91 31.37
N PRO A 349 17.06 3.03 30.63
CA PRO A 349 16.08 4.11 30.65
C PRO A 349 14.81 3.72 29.90
N ALA A 350 13.69 4.41 30.18
CA ALA A 350 12.58 4.42 29.24
C ALA A 350 12.97 5.24 28.00
N ILE A 351 12.65 4.75 26.82
CA ILE A 351 12.93 5.39 25.54
C ILE A 351 11.59 5.86 24.97
N VAL A 352 11.42 7.16 24.80
CA VAL A 352 10.22 7.77 24.21
C VAL A 352 10.61 8.42 22.89
N ALA A 353 9.97 8.01 21.81
CA ALA A 353 10.15 8.59 20.48
C ALA A 353 8.84 9.26 20.06
N ILE A 354 8.89 10.57 19.82
CA ILE A 354 7.74 11.37 19.40
C ILE A 354 7.99 11.82 17.96
N MET A 355 7.19 11.30 17.05
CA MET A 355 7.07 11.82 15.70
C MET A 355 5.88 12.78 15.68
N ASN A 356 6.16 14.08 15.66
CA ASN A 356 5.13 15.10 15.72
C ASN A 356 4.68 15.49 14.31
N GLU A 357 3.40 15.26 14.03
CA GLU A 357 2.80 15.46 12.72
C GLU A 357 3.07 16.86 12.18
N SER A 358 3.53 16.95 10.93
CA SER A 358 3.79 18.18 10.19
C SER A 358 4.65 19.22 10.94
N TYR A 359 5.39 18.83 11.98
CA TYR A 359 6.13 19.77 12.83
C TYR A 359 7.38 20.28 12.10
N ALA A 360 7.30 21.50 11.57
CA ALA A 360 8.35 22.11 10.78
C ALA A 360 8.70 23.54 11.21
N ASP A 361 9.97 23.90 11.02
CA ASP A 361 10.46 25.25 11.26
C ASP A 361 10.32 26.10 9.99
N LEU A 362 9.23 26.86 9.89
CA LEU A 362 8.97 27.75 8.75
C LEU A 362 9.77 29.07 8.79
N SER A 363 10.63 29.30 9.79
CA SER A 363 11.52 30.47 9.80
C SER A 363 12.54 30.44 8.65
N VAL A 364 12.75 29.26 8.04
CA VAL A 364 13.57 29.07 6.84
C VAL A 364 13.10 29.91 5.65
N PHE A 365 11.82 30.32 5.63
CA PHE A 365 11.24 31.25 4.65
C PHE A 365 11.36 32.69 5.16
N ASN A 366 12.59 33.12 5.45
CA ASN A 366 12.95 34.48 5.86
C ASN A 366 12.13 35.02 7.06
N GLY A 367 11.87 34.15 8.04
CA GLY A 367 11.07 34.50 9.22
C GLY A 367 9.64 34.95 8.89
N LEU A 368 9.06 34.48 7.78
CA LEU A 368 7.73 34.83 7.29
C LEU A 368 7.50 36.34 7.13
N GLU A 369 8.57 37.11 6.91
CA GLU A 369 8.64 38.59 6.90
C GLU A 369 8.23 39.29 8.21
N GLY A 370 7.57 38.60 9.13
CA GLY A 370 7.08 39.10 10.40
C GLY A 370 7.99 38.81 11.60
N GLY A 371 9.16 38.23 11.38
CA GLY A 371 10.08 37.84 12.44
C GLY A 371 9.65 36.57 13.19
N TYR A 372 8.99 35.64 12.51
CA TYR A 372 8.75 34.30 13.05
C TYR A 372 10.09 33.62 13.30
N GLU A 373 10.40 33.33 14.56
CA GLU A 373 11.68 32.72 14.93
C GLU A 373 11.70 31.21 14.65
N GLY A 374 10.54 30.58 14.40
CA GLY A 374 10.41 29.14 14.18
C GLY A 374 9.81 28.40 15.38
N ALA A 375 9.70 27.07 15.28
CA ALA A 375 9.24 26.21 16.37
C ALA A 375 10.21 26.27 17.57
N ALA A 376 9.73 26.50 18.80
CA ALA A 376 10.56 26.99 19.89
C ALA A 376 11.57 25.97 20.42
N TYR A 377 11.14 24.74 20.70
CA TYR A 377 11.96 23.76 21.45
C TYR A 377 13.29 23.36 20.81
N PRO A 378 13.37 23.11 19.49
CA PRO A 378 14.65 22.84 18.83
C PRO A 378 15.71 23.94 19.05
N ARG A 379 15.29 25.19 19.30
CA ARG A 379 16.20 26.32 19.55
C ARG A 379 16.41 26.63 21.04
N THR A 380 15.40 26.43 21.89
CA THR A 380 15.42 26.92 23.27
C THR A 380 15.87 25.88 24.29
N LEU A 381 15.90 24.59 23.93
CA LEU A 381 16.32 23.52 24.84
C LEU A 381 17.83 23.59 25.07
N GLN A 382 18.27 24.11 26.22
CA GLN A 382 19.69 24.28 26.54
C GLN A 382 20.36 23.03 27.11
N ASP A 383 19.55 22.12 27.68
CA ASP A 383 19.98 20.88 28.33
C ASP A 383 19.69 19.63 27.47
N GLY A 384 19.60 19.82 26.16
CA GLY A 384 19.44 18.74 25.19
C GLY A 384 20.75 18.01 24.93
N ILE A 385 20.63 16.80 24.38
CA ILE A 385 21.77 15.97 23.98
C ILE A 385 22.33 16.48 22.65
N VAL A 386 21.47 16.50 21.64
CA VAL A 386 21.75 16.89 20.27
C VAL A 386 20.44 17.32 19.61
N GLY A 387 20.51 18.21 18.63
CA GLY A 387 19.39 18.54 17.75
C GLY A 387 19.88 19.10 16.42
N GLY A 388 18.96 19.35 15.52
CA GLY A 388 19.26 19.87 14.20
C GLY A 388 18.11 19.64 13.25
N LYS A 389 18.43 19.50 11.97
CA LYS A 389 17.44 19.15 10.96
C LYS A 389 17.57 17.68 10.55
N VAL A 390 16.44 17.07 10.25
CA VAL A 390 16.37 15.84 9.49
C VAL A 390 15.85 16.09 8.09
N LEU A 391 16.39 15.35 7.13
CA LEU A 391 15.80 15.24 5.81
C LEU A 391 14.73 14.15 5.79
N SER A 392 13.51 14.55 5.47
CA SER A 392 12.39 13.66 5.23
C SER A 392 12.39 13.15 3.79
N SER A 393 11.83 11.95 3.60
CA SER A 393 11.54 11.37 2.29
C SER A 393 10.13 11.67 1.79
N VAL A 394 9.35 12.43 2.56
CA VAL A 394 7.96 12.77 2.27
C VAL A 394 7.68 14.26 2.48
N PHE A 395 6.67 14.77 1.77
CA PHE A 395 6.27 16.17 1.79
C PHE A 395 4.75 16.27 1.70
N GLY A 396 4.13 17.02 2.62
CA GLY A 396 2.69 17.27 2.65
C GLY A 396 1.80 16.07 2.99
N GLY A 397 2.39 14.88 3.12
CA GLY A 397 1.71 13.63 3.46
C GLY A 397 2.64 12.43 3.24
N GLY A 398 2.29 11.28 3.81
CA GLY A 398 3.09 10.05 3.71
C GLY A 398 3.83 9.69 4.99
N THR A 399 3.34 10.18 6.13
CA THR A 399 3.80 9.94 7.52
C THR A 399 4.35 8.53 7.77
N CYS A 400 3.73 7.48 7.22
CA CYS A 400 4.18 6.09 7.40
C CYS A 400 5.60 5.82 6.87
N ASN A 401 6.09 6.60 5.89
CA ASN A 401 7.47 6.46 5.40
C ASN A 401 8.46 6.99 6.44
N SER A 402 8.16 8.11 7.12
CA SER A 402 8.98 8.61 8.22
C SER A 402 8.99 7.63 9.41
N GLU A 403 7.84 7.01 9.72
CA GLU A 403 7.79 5.91 10.70
C GLU A 403 8.66 4.74 10.28
N PHE A 404 8.53 4.30 9.02
CA PHE A 404 9.30 3.20 8.47
C PHE A 404 10.80 3.48 8.54
N GLU A 405 11.25 4.65 8.09
CA GLU A 405 12.66 5.05 8.13
C GLU A 405 13.18 5.03 9.57
N PHE A 406 12.46 5.65 10.52
CA PHE A 406 12.87 5.70 11.92
C PHE A 406 12.91 4.31 12.58
N LEU A 407 11.87 3.50 12.39
CA LEU A 407 11.71 2.22 13.09
C LEU A 407 12.57 1.11 12.52
N THR A 408 13.04 1.21 11.28
CA THR A 408 13.80 0.14 10.60
C THR A 408 15.23 0.54 10.26
N GLY A 409 15.51 1.84 10.15
CA GLY A 409 16.77 2.37 9.65
C GLY A 409 16.95 2.26 8.14
N VAL A 410 15.95 1.75 7.42
CA VAL A 410 15.95 1.61 5.96
C VAL A 410 15.58 2.96 5.34
N SER A 411 16.39 3.47 4.40
CA SER A 411 16.11 4.73 3.71
C SER A 411 15.19 4.56 2.50
N MET A 412 14.25 5.49 2.31
CA MET A 412 13.43 5.50 1.09
C MET A 412 14.23 5.81 -0.18
N ALA A 413 15.45 6.33 -0.07
CA ALA A 413 16.39 6.53 -1.19
C ALA A 413 16.61 5.27 -2.02
N HIS A 414 16.56 4.09 -1.40
CA HIS A 414 16.80 2.81 -2.09
C HIS A 414 15.58 1.88 -2.07
N VAL A 415 14.45 2.32 -1.52
CA VAL A 415 13.15 1.64 -1.67
C VAL A 415 12.38 2.22 -2.86
N GLY A 416 12.56 3.52 -3.13
CA GLY A 416 11.99 4.22 -4.27
C GLY A 416 11.01 5.32 -3.86
N PHE A 417 11.09 6.45 -4.56
CA PHE A 417 10.21 7.59 -4.36
C PHE A 417 8.74 7.22 -4.62
N GLY A 418 7.86 7.63 -3.71
CA GLY A 418 6.41 7.39 -3.82
C GLY A 418 5.95 5.99 -3.43
N THR A 419 6.84 5.09 -3.01
CA THR A 419 6.48 3.78 -2.43
C THR A 419 6.09 3.94 -0.96
N TYR A 420 5.10 3.17 -0.48
CA TYR A 420 4.70 3.12 0.94
C TYR A 420 4.88 1.69 1.50
N PRO A 421 6.00 1.39 2.18
CA PRO A 421 6.32 0.03 2.63
C PRO A 421 5.23 -0.63 3.47
N PHE A 422 4.55 0.13 4.33
CA PHE A 422 3.50 -0.37 5.21
C PHE A 422 2.29 -0.97 4.47
N THR A 423 2.03 -0.52 3.24
CA THR A 423 0.93 -1.03 2.39
C THR A 423 1.42 -1.96 1.29
N SER A 424 2.73 -1.95 1.02
CA SER A 424 3.33 -2.65 -0.13
C SER A 424 4.03 -3.95 0.24
N TYR A 425 4.52 -4.12 1.47
CA TYR A 425 5.38 -5.24 1.85
C TYR A 425 4.98 -5.91 3.16
N ASN A 426 5.41 -7.16 3.34
CA ASN A 426 5.33 -7.86 4.62
C ASN A 426 6.60 -7.61 5.43
N LEU A 427 6.47 -6.96 6.57
CA LEU A 427 7.59 -6.52 7.41
C LEU A 427 7.89 -7.49 8.58
N SER A 428 7.34 -8.70 8.56
CA SER A 428 7.49 -9.67 9.65
C SER A 428 8.95 -10.13 9.84
N ASN A 429 9.72 -10.20 8.76
CA ASN A 429 11.09 -10.72 8.78
C ASN A 429 12.17 -9.63 8.85
N ILE A 430 11.78 -8.34 8.78
CA ILE A 430 12.76 -7.25 8.81
C ILE A 430 13.22 -6.96 10.23
N ALA A 431 14.46 -6.49 10.36
CA ALA A 431 14.96 -5.90 11.58
C ALA A 431 14.25 -4.58 11.87
N SER A 432 13.96 -4.32 13.13
CA SER A 432 13.25 -3.11 13.56
C SER A 432 13.56 -2.78 15.02
N LEU A 433 13.39 -1.51 15.37
CA LEU A 433 13.68 -0.97 16.69
C LEU A 433 12.90 -1.67 17.82
N PRO A 434 11.58 -1.94 17.70
CA PRO A 434 10.85 -2.72 18.70
C PRO A 434 11.44 -4.12 18.92
N LYS A 435 11.75 -4.86 17.84
CA LYS A 435 12.38 -6.20 17.93
C LYS A 435 13.75 -6.14 18.60
N GLN A 436 14.58 -5.16 18.24
CA GLN A 436 15.90 -4.98 18.85
C GLN A 436 15.79 -4.68 20.35
N LEU A 437 14.96 -3.70 20.73
CA LEU A 437 14.79 -3.32 22.14
C LEU A 437 14.12 -4.44 22.95
N GLY A 438 13.19 -5.19 22.35
CA GLY A 438 12.59 -6.39 22.94
C GLY A 438 13.63 -7.45 23.31
N SER A 439 14.71 -7.61 22.53
CA SER A 439 15.83 -8.50 22.88
C SER A 439 16.60 -8.04 24.14
N TYR A 440 16.49 -6.77 24.50
CA TYR A 440 16.99 -6.19 25.74
C TYR A 440 15.93 -6.12 26.85
N GLY A 441 14.77 -6.74 26.67
CA GLY A 441 13.70 -6.82 27.67
C GLY A 441 12.85 -5.56 27.78
N TYR A 442 12.77 -4.76 26.72
CA TYR A 442 11.81 -3.66 26.63
C TYR A 442 10.43 -4.16 26.25
N THR A 443 9.39 -3.59 26.84
CA THR A 443 8.03 -3.62 26.29
C THR A 443 7.86 -2.45 25.34
N SER A 444 7.32 -2.70 24.14
CA SER A 444 7.18 -1.71 23.07
C SER A 444 5.72 -1.35 22.84
N THR A 445 5.37 -0.07 23.01
CA THR A 445 4.02 0.47 22.76
C THR A 445 4.06 1.50 21.64
N ALA A 446 3.23 1.33 20.61
CA ALA A 446 2.95 2.37 19.63
C ALA A 446 1.70 3.15 20.03
N ILE A 447 1.69 4.46 19.81
CA ILE A 447 0.56 5.34 20.09
C ILE A 447 0.27 6.14 18.83
N HIS A 448 -0.98 6.12 18.37
CA HIS A 448 -1.47 7.02 17.34
C HIS A 448 -2.94 7.35 17.63
N PRO A 449 -3.28 8.57 18.09
CA PRO A 449 -4.64 8.93 18.51
C PRO A 449 -5.60 9.16 17.31
N TYR A 450 -5.57 8.23 16.35
CA TYR A 450 -6.39 8.22 15.15
C TYR A 450 -6.75 6.78 14.75
N ILE A 451 -7.42 6.60 13.61
CA ILE A 451 -7.96 5.32 13.15
C ILE A 451 -6.81 4.32 12.90
N ALA A 452 -6.83 3.17 13.58
CA ALA A 452 -5.77 2.14 13.53
C ALA A 452 -5.46 1.60 12.13
N THR A 453 -6.48 1.48 11.27
CA THR A 453 -6.31 0.93 9.91
C THR A 453 -5.63 1.90 8.95
N ASN A 454 -5.47 3.18 9.33
CA ASN A 454 -4.72 4.12 8.51
C ASN A 454 -3.28 3.66 8.36
N TRP A 455 -2.80 3.65 7.11
CA TRP A 455 -1.50 3.09 6.75
C TRP A 455 -1.29 1.63 7.16
N ASN A 456 -2.36 0.86 7.36
CA ASN A 456 -2.26 -0.56 7.74
C ASN A 456 -1.49 -0.77 9.06
N ARG A 457 -1.51 0.21 9.98
CA ARG A 457 -0.76 0.16 11.25
C ARG A 457 -1.23 -0.97 12.17
N ASP A 458 -2.54 -1.26 12.16
CA ASP A 458 -3.16 -2.40 12.85
C ASP A 458 -2.51 -3.75 12.50
N VAL A 459 -1.98 -3.89 11.29
CA VAL A 459 -1.23 -5.08 10.85
C VAL A 459 0.28 -4.87 11.03
N ILE A 460 0.81 -3.75 10.56
CA ILE A 460 2.25 -3.53 10.45
C ILE A 460 2.93 -3.44 11.81
N TYR A 461 2.32 -2.80 12.81
CA TYR A 461 2.93 -2.71 14.14
C TYR A 461 3.16 -4.08 14.78
N GLY A 462 2.26 -5.04 14.56
CA GLY A 462 2.49 -6.43 14.94
C GLY A 462 3.63 -7.09 14.16
N GLN A 463 3.77 -6.82 12.86
CA GLN A 463 4.85 -7.39 12.02
C GLN A 463 6.24 -6.84 12.40
N ILE A 464 6.34 -5.56 12.75
CA ILE A 464 7.59 -4.94 13.20
C ILE A 464 7.86 -5.08 14.71
N GLY A 465 6.98 -5.79 15.43
CA GLY A 465 7.24 -6.30 16.77
C GLY A 465 6.90 -5.35 17.92
N PHE A 466 5.93 -4.44 17.75
CA PHE A 466 5.31 -3.78 18.89
C PHE A 466 4.48 -4.78 19.69
N ASP A 467 4.50 -4.66 21.02
CA ASP A 467 3.70 -5.48 21.93
C ASP A 467 2.28 -4.95 22.06
N GLU A 468 2.12 -3.63 21.95
CA GLU A 468 0.85 -2.92 22.10
C GLU A 468 0.72 -1.79 21.07
N PHE A 469 -0.50 -1.56 20.60
CA PHE A 469 -0.86 -0.39 19.80
C PHE A 469 -2.09 0.28 20.43
N ILE A 470 -1.90 1.52 20.85
CA ILE A 470 -2.94 2.40 21.40
C ILE A 470 -3.43 3.31 20.27
N ASP A 471 -4.69 3.13 19.89
CA ASP A 471 -5.35 3.90 18.83
C ASP A 471 -6.39 4.88 19.39
N ARG A 472 -7.12 5.59 18.51
CA ARG A 472 -8.19 6.53 18.92
C ARG A 472 -9.17 5.97 19.94
N GLU A 473 -9.56 4.70 19.83
CA GLU A 473 -10.57 4.07 20.68
C GLU A 473 -10.09 3.87 22.13
N ASP A 474 -8.78 3.98 22.40
CA ASP A 474 -8.16 3.90 23.73
C ASP A 474 -8.08 5.25 24.46
N PHE A 475 -8.61 6.32 23.85
CA PHE A 475 -8.70 7.65 24.43
C PHE A 475 -10.14 7.96 24.88
N ASP A 476 -10.35 8.06 26.19
CA ASP A 476 -11.63 8.42 26.81
C ASP A 476 -11.89 9.93 26.75
N GLY A 477 -12.12 10.44 25.53
CA GLY A 477 -12.22 11.87 25.27
C GLY A 477 -10.87 12.58 25.43
N GLY A 478 -10.87 13.90 25.25
CA GLY A 478 -9.65 14.70 25.27
C GLY A 478 -9.88 16.05 24.60
N GLU A 479 -8.91 16.95 24.76
CA GLU A 479 -8.92 18.20 24.01
C GLU A 479 -8.67 17.89 22.54
N TRP A 480 -9.64 18.21 21.69
CA TRP A 480 -9.47 18.24 20.24
C TRP A 480 -8.94 19.61 19.83
N TYR A 481 -7.85 19.63 19.07
CA TYR A 481 -7.26 20.85 18.57
C TYR A 481 -6.91 20.67 17.09
N HIS A 482 -7.44 21.55 16.24
CA HIS A 482 -7.34 21.46 14.79
C HIS A 482 -7.78 20.10 14.20
N ALA A 483 -6.84 19.21 13.85
CA ALA A 483 -7.12 18.01 13.08
C ALA A 483 -7.45 16.76 13.90
N GLY A 484 -7.20 16.77 15.21
CA GLY A 484 -7.41 15.60 16.05
C GLY A 484 -7.28 15.88 17.54
N LEU A 485 -7.06 14.81 18.31
CA LEU A 485 -6.65 14.94 19.70
C LEU A 485 -5.34 15.71 19.79
N SER A 486 -5.27 16.61 20.78
CA SER A 486 -4.09 17.43 21.04
C SER A 486 -2.88 16.58 21.44
N ASP A 487 -1.68 17.12 21.23
CA ASP A 487 -0.44 16.45 21.61
C ASP A 487 -0.38 16.19 23.12
N ALA A 488 -0.93 17.10 23.95
CA ALA A 488 -1.07 16.87 25.39
C ALA A 488 -1.83 15.57 25.73
N CYS A 489 -2.80 15.15 24.91
CA CYS A 489 -3.54 13.92 25.15
C CYS A 489 -2.67 12.68 24.95
N SER A 490 -1.87 12.62 23.88
CA SER A 490 -0.95 11.50 23.67
C SER A 490 0.16 11.50 24.72
N TYR A 491 0.71 12.68 25.05
CA TYR A 491 1.73 12.83 26.10
C TYR A 491 1.23 12.42 27.48
N ALA A 492 -0.02 12.73 27.83
CA ALA A 492 -0.63 12.26 29.07
C ALA A 492 -0.69 10.72 29.12
N LYS A 493 -1.05 10.06 28.01
CA LYS A 493 -1.04 8.60 27.91
C LYS A 493 0.36 8.03 28.10
N ILE A 494 1.39 8.65 27.51
CA ILE A 494 2.80 8.26 27.73
C ILE A 494 3.16 8.36 29.22
N LEU A 495 2.79 9.47 29.89
CA LEU A 495 3.06 9.64 31.32
C LEU A 495 2.36 8.57 32.18
N ASP A 496 1.13 8.20 31.85
CA ASP A 496 0.41 7.12 32.54
C ASP A 496 1.15 5.79 32.39
N ILE A 497 1.54 5.41 31.17
CA ILE A 497 2.33 4.19 30.89
C ILE A 497 3.65 4.19 31.68
N LEU A 498 4.37 5.31 31.69
CA LEU A 498 5.65 5.44 32.39
C LEU A 498 5.51 5.41 33.92
N ARG A 499 4.35 5.81 34.47
CA ARG A 499 4.06 5.81 35.91
C ARG A 499 3.56 4.46 36.40
N ASP A 500 2.83 3.74 35.57
CA ASP A 500 2.20 2.47 35.92
C ASP A 500 3.20 1.29 35.95
N ASP A 501 4.20 1.28 35.05
CA ASP A 501 5.20 0.22 35.00
C ASP A 501 6.63 0.76 34.93
N SER A 502 7.44 0.41 35.94
CA SER A 502 8.86 0.78 36.03
C SER A 502 9.81 -0.04 35.14
N SER A 503 9.32 -1.07 34.44
CA SER A 503 10.11 -1.88 33.52
C SER A 503 10.66 -1.05 32.35
N PRO A 504 11.73 -1.51 31.65
CA PRO A 504 12.22 -0.82 30.46
C PRO A 504 11.12 -0.75 29.39
N GLN A 505 10.85 0.46 28.89
CA GLN A 505 9.75 0.72 27.95
C GLN A 505 10.27 1.46 26.72
N PHE A 506 9.79 1.05 25.55
CA PHE A 506 9.95 1.78 24.31
C PHE A 506 8.58 2.27 23.88
N ILE A 507 8.39 3.58 23.81
CA ILE A 507 7.11 4.18 23.44
C ILE A 507 7.33 5.01 22.18
N PHE A 508 6.60 4.68 21.11
CA PHE A 508 6.63 5.43 19.86
C PHE A 508 5.27 6.12 19.66
N ASP A 509 5.26 7.46 19.72
CA ASP A 509 4.07 8.29 19.58
C ASP A 509 4.07 9.01 18.24
N VAL A 510 2.99 8.82 17.48
CA VAL A 510 2.71 9.51 16.21
C VAL A 510 1.53 10.43 16.44
N THR A 511 1.79 11.73 16.59
CA THR A 511 0.72 12.70 16.88
C THR A 511 -0.15 12.98 15.65
N ILE A 512 -1.25 13.72 15.83
CA ILE A 512 -2.20 14.02 14.73
C ILE A 512 -2.71 15.48 14.75
N GLN A 513 -2.51 16.22 15.84
CA GLN A 513 -3.07 17.56 16.06
C GLN A 513 -2.81 18.50 14.87
N ASN A 514 -1.58 18.47 14.39
CA ASN A 514 -1.04 19.37 13.36
C ASN A 514 -1.28 18.85 11.94
N HIS A 515 -2.07 17.80 11.75
CA HIS A 515 -2.34 17.25 10.42
C HIS A 515 -3.01 18.30 9.52
N GLY A 516 -2.82 18.18 8.20
CA GLY A 516 -3.33 19.16 7.23
C GLY A 516 -4.85 19.39 7.28
N GLY A 517 -5.29 20.48 6.63
CA GLY A 517 -6.66 21.01 6.75
C GLY A 517 -6.72 22.45 7.25
N TYR A 518 -5.67 23.24 7.03
CA TYR A 518 -5.48 24.60 7.55
C TYR A 518 -6.43 25.67 6.95
N ASP A 519 -7.57 25.25 6.41
CA ASP A 519 -8.63 26.09 5.89
C ASP A 519 -9.98 25.82 6.59
N TRP A 520 -9.98 25.00 7.64
CA TRP A 520 -11.19 24.63 8.38
C TRP A 520 -11.74 25.75 9.25
N GLY A 521 -10.93 26.75 9.62
CA GLY A 521 -11.38 27.86 10.46
C GLY A 521 -11.82 27.44 11.86
N ASN A 522 -11.23 26.35 12.38
CA ASN A 522 -11.62 25.74 13.65
C ASN A 522 -10.71 26.10 14.83
N ILE A 523 -9.69 26.96 14.60
CA ILE A 523 -8.84 27.52 15.64
C ILE A 523 -9.44 28.84 16.15
N PRO A 524 -9.51 29.07 17.48
CA PRO A 524 -9.99 30.32 18.03
C PRO A 524 -9.21 31.54 17.51
N ALA A 525 -9.94 32.60 17.13
CA ALA A 525 -9.35 33.78 16.49
C ALA A 525 -8.33 34.54 17.37
N ASP A 526 -8.40 34.41 18.69
CA ASP A 526 -7.46 34.99 19.63
C ASP A 526 -6.14 34.20 19.76
N GLN A 527 -6.07 33.01 19.17
CA GLN A 527 -4.88 32.16 19.11
C GLN A 527 -4.17 32.26 17.76
N LEU A 528 -4.84 32.80 16.74
CA LEU A 528 -4.26 32.98 15.41
C LEU A 528 -3.20 34.09 15.42
N PRO A 529 -2.00 33.84 14.88
CA PRO A 529 -1.02 34.88 14.61
C PRO A 529 -1.46 35.74 13.41
N SER A 530 -0.60 36.67 12.98
CA SER A 530 -0.87 37.59 11.87
C SER A 530 0.32 37.72 10.92
N TYR A 531 0.92 36.59 10.53
CA TYR A 531 1.95 36.53 9.52
C TYR A 531 1.34 36.72 8.12
N SER A 532 2.01 37.50 7.27
CA SER A 532 1.51 37.87 5.95
C SER A 532 2.66 38.04 4.95
N PRO A 533 3.41 36.98 4.62
CA PRO A 533 4.49 37.05 3.65
C PRO A 533 3.96 37.51 2.28
N GLN A 534 4.79 38.22 1.51
CA GLN A 534 4.45 38.62 0.14
C GLN A 534 4.52 37.42 -0.82
N GLY A 535 3.89 37.56 -1.99
CA GLY A 535 4.01 36.58 -3.08
C GLY A 535 3.18 35.31 -2.92
N VAL A 536 2.49 35.12 -1.80
CA VAL A 536 1.58 33.98 -1.58
C VAL A 536 0.10 34.36 -1.68
N SER A 537 -0.72 33.39 -2.08
CA SER A 537 -2.16 33.46 -2.15
C SER A 537 -2.80 33.69 -0.77
N ASP A 538 -4.02 34.24 -0.76
CA ASP A 538 -4.78 34.42 0.48
C ASP A 538 -5.12 33.08 1.16
N THR A 539 -5.28 32.01 0.36
CA THR A 539 -5.46 30.64 0.88
C THR A 539 -4.23 30.19 1.68
N VAL A 540 -3.03 30.32 1.12
CA VAL A 540 -1.79 29.97 1.82
C VAL A 540 -1.54 30.86 3.02
N ARG A 541 -1.90 32.15 2.94
CA ARG A 541 -1.76 33.06 4.08
C ARG A 541 -2.65 32.66 5.26
N ASN A 542 -3.89 32.26 5.00
CA ASN A 542 -4.79 31.77 6.05
C ASN A 542 -4.27 30.44 6.63
N ALA A 543 -3.89 29.52 5.75
CA ALA A 543 -3.31 28.22 6.12
C ALA A 543 -2.07 28.36 7.00
N LEU A 544 -1.18 29.29 6.65
CA LEU A 544 0.02 29.58 7.42
C LEU A 544 -0.29 29.98 8.86
N ASN A 545 -1.29 30.84 9.09
CA ASN A 545 -1.60 31.32 10.44
C ASN A 545 -2.29 30.24 11.27
N GLU A 546 -3.17 29.42 10.68
CA GLU A 546 -3.71 28.24 11.37
C GLU A 546 -2.58 27.26 11.75
N TYR A 547 -1.68 26.95 10.81
CA TYR A 547 -0.52 26.10 11.07
C TYR A 547 0.37 26.62 12.20
N VAL A 548 0.73 27.90 12.19
CA VAL A 548 1.59 28.46 13.25
C VAL A 548 0.89 28.42 14.61
N ALA A 549 -0.44 28.57 14.66
CA ALA A 549 -1.19 28.37 15.90
C ALA A 549 -1.14 26.92 16.40
N CYS A 550 -1.15 25.92 15.50
CA CYS A 550 -0.92 24.51 15.82
C CYS A 550 0.49 24.27 16.40
N ILE A 551 1.53 24.79 15.75
CA ILE A 551 2.91 24.66 16.25
C ILE A 551 3.09 25.32 17.62
N ASN A 552 2.49 26.49 17.85
CA ASN A 552 2.52 27.13 19.17
C ASN A 552 1.85 26.27 20.26
N LYS A 553 0.76 25.56 19.93
CA LYS A 553 0.11 24.62 20.85
C LYS A 553 0.98 23.39 21.11
N SER A 554 1.58 22.79 20.08
CA SER A 554 2.53 21.68 20.22
C SER A 554 3.74 22.06 21.06
N ASP A 555 4.32 23.25 20.86
CA ASP A 555 5.41 23.77 21.69
C ASP A 555 4.99 23.87 23.17
N ALA A 556 3.78 24.36 23.45
CA ALA A 556 3.26 24.46 24.82
C ALA A 556 3.02 23.09 25.47
N ASP A 557 2.49 22.14 24.72
CA ASP A 557 2.23 20.76 25.20
C ASP A 557 3.55 20.00 25.43
N LEU A 558 4.51 20.15 24.53
CA LEU A 558 5.86 19.60 24.66
C LEU A 558 6.60 20.18 25.87
N ALA A 559 6.43 21.48 26.13
CA ALA A 559 6.95 22.14 27.33
C ALA A 559 6.45 21.47 28.60
N TRP A 560 5.15 21.25 28.68
CA TRP A 560 4.52 20.60 29.81
C TRP A 560 5.03 19.16 29.96
N PHE A 561 5.07 18.40 28.87
CA PHE A 561 5.52 17.00 28.89
C PHE A 561 6.96 16.85 29.38
N LEU A 562 7.91 17.64 28.84
CA LEU A 562 9.30 17.60 29.30
C LEU A 562 9.44 17.98 30.77
N ASN A 563 8.62 18.93 31.26
CA ASN A 563 8.61 19.28 32.69
C ASN A 563 8.10 18.14 33.58
N GLU A 564 7.08 17.40 33.15
CA GLU A 564 6.61 16.21 33.86
C GLU A 564 7.68 15.11 33.87
N LEU A 565 8.38 14.90 32.74
CA LEU A 565 9.49 13.93 32.67
C LEU A 565 10.68 14.30 33.56
N ARG A 566 10.95 15.59 33.78
CA ARG A 566 12.02 16.02 34.70
C ARG A 566 11.78 15.55 36.14
N VAL A 567 10.53 15.37 36.54
CA VAL A 567 10.14 15.04 37.92
C VAL A 567 9.56 13.63 38.07
N ILE A 568 9.53 12.83 37.01
CA ILE A 568 8.89 11.51 36.97
C ILE A 568 9.56 10.44 37.85
N GLY A 569 10.79 10.68 38.31
CA GLY A 569 11.49 9.82 39.27
C GLY A 569 12.12 8.56 38.69
N ARG A 570 12.32 8.50 37.37
CA ARG A 570 13.01 7.42 36.65
C ARG A 570 13.78 7.96 35.43
N PRO A 571 14.84 7.28 34.96
CA PRO A 571 15.56 7.72 33.76
C PRO A 571 14.71 7.57 32.51
N VAL A 572 14.57 8.66 31.76
CA VAL A 572 13.84 8.76 30.49
C VAL A 572 14.71 9.51 29.48
N VAL A 573 14.76 8.99 28.26
CA VAL A 573 15.33 9.65 27.09
C VAL A 573 14.23 9.86 26.05
N VAL A 574 14.20 11.02 25.44
CA VAL A 574 13.25 11.45 24.41
C VAL A 574 14.01 11.71 23.12
N VAL A 575 13.52 11.17 22.00
CA VAL A 575 13.79 11.70 20.67
C VAL A 575 12.50 12.31 20.13
N PHE A 576 12.58 13.53 19.63
CA PHE A 576 11.47 14.25 19.03
C PHE A 576 11.86 14.66 17.61
N PHE A 577 10.99 14.45 16.63
CA PHE A 577 11.22 14.87 15.26
C PHE A 577 9.91 15.15 14.52
N GLY A 578 9.95 16.09 13.58
CA GLY A 578 8.85 16.28 12.62
C GLY A 578 8.95 15.29 11.46
N ASP A 579 7.83 14.76 10.99
CA ASP A 579 7.79 13.79 9.90
C ASP A 579 7.95 14.42 8.50
N HIS A 580 7.29 15.56 8.24
CA HIS A 580 7.41 16.35 7.02
C HIS A 580 6.92 17.80 7.19
N GLN A 581 7.13 18.65 6.17
CA GLN A 581 6.50 19.98 6.10
C GLN A 581 5.07 19.90 5.55
N PRO A 582 4.20 20.86 5.87
CA PRO A 582 2.85 20.92 5.29
C PRO A 582 2.88 21.32 3.80
N ALA A 583 1.94 20.80 3.01
CA ALA A 583 1.94 20.93 1.56
C ALA A 583 1.95 22.38 1.03
N PHE A 584 1.41 23.34 1.79
CA PHE A 584 1.36 24.74 1.37
C PHE A 584 2.75 25.42 1.37
N THR A 585 3.77 24.83 2.01
CA THR A 585 5.11 25.45 2.07
C THR A 585 5.81 25.47 0.72
N ASN A 586 5.35 24.71 -0.27
CA ASN A 586 5.84 24.83 -1.64
C ASN A 586 5.62 26.25 -2.19
N GLU A 587 4.45 26.85 -1.95
CA GLU A 587 4.16 28.21 -2.40
C GLU A 587 5.00 29.25 -1.62
N LEU A 588 5.30 29.01 -0.34
CA LEU A 588 6.24 29.84 0.43
C LEU A 588 7.67 29.75 -0.13
N ASN A 589 8.10 28.55 -0.50
CA ASN A 589 9.41 28.31 -1.10
C ASN A 589 9.53 28.99 -2.48
N ASP A 590 8.50 28.86 -3.32
CA ASP A 590 8.39 29.53 -4.61
C ASP A 590 8.46 31.05 -4.47
N ALA A 591 7.69 31.61 -3.54
CA ALA A 591 7.61 33.05 -3.31
C ALA A 591 8.94 33.65 -2.81
N GLU A 592 9.64 32.95 -1.90
CA GLU A 592 10.88 33.45 -1.29
C GLU A 592 12.12 33.23 -2.18
N PHE A 593 12.25 32.06 -2.81
CA PHE A 593 13.49 31.65 -3.47
C PHE A 593 13.41 31.62 -5.00
N GLY A 594 12.24 31.37 -5.59
CA GLY A 594 12.03 31.31 -7.05
C GLY A 594 12.83 30.24 -7.80
N ASP A 595 13.55 29.35 -7.09
CA ASP A 595 14.35 28.25 -7.61
C ASP A 595 13.85 26.93 -7.02
N THR A 596 12.74 26.42 -7.54
CA THR A 596 12.10 25.20 -7.03
C THR A 596 12.26 24.00 -7.95
N ASP A 597 12.79 24.22 -9.15
CA ASP A 597 13.21 23.14 -10.05
C ASP A 597 14.58 22.56 -9.66
N SER A 598 15.43 23.32 -8.93
CA SER A 598 16.71 22.78 -8.47
C SER A 598 16.52 21.81 -7.31
N ILE A 599 17.37 20.79 -7.27
CA ILE A 599 17.37 19.80 -6.18
C ILE A 599 17.59 20.44 -4.81
N ALA A 600 18.40 21.50 -4.73
CA ALA A 600 18.63 22.25 -3.50
C ALA A 600 17.37 23.04 -3.08
N GLY A 601 16.63 23.59 -4.05
CA GLY A 601 15.34 24.24 -3.84
C GLY A 601 14.28 23.27 -3.32
N GLN A 602 14.21 22.07 -3.90
CA GLN A 602 13.31 21.01 -3.47
C GLN A 602 13.69 20.50 -2.08
N ALA A 603 14.96 20.24 -1.80
CA ALA A 603 15.41 19.75 -0.49
C ALA A 603 14.95 20.61 0.69
N ARG A 604 14.83 21.92 0.50
CA ARG A 604 14.43 22.86 1.56
C ARG A 604 13.05 22.57 2.16
N ILE A 605 12.10 22.09 1.36
CA ILE A 605 10.74 21.75 1.84
C ILE A 605 10.64 20.33 2.44
N TYR A 606 11.74 19.57 2.43
CA TYR A 606 11.84 18.25 3.05
C TYR A 606 12.63 18.28 4.37
N GLU A 607 13.06 19.45 4.84
CA GLU A 607 13.75 19.59 6.13
C GLU A 607 12.76 19.81 7.28
N THR A 608 12.84 18.99 8.33
CA THR A 608 12.11 19.18 9.59
C THR A 608 13.08 19.18 10.78
N PRO A 609 12.74 19.82 11.91
CA PRO A 609 13.60 19.82 13.09
C PRO A 609 13.52 18.49 13.85
N TYR A 610 14.58 18.19 14.59
CA TYR A 610 14.60 17.14 15.61
C TYR A 610 15.45 17.55 16.82
N PHE A 611 15.24 16.89 17.95
CA PHE A 611 16.14 16.93 19.09
C PHE A 611 16.08 15.63 19.91
N MET A 612 17.12 15.42 20.73
CA MET A 612 17.18 14.38 21.74
C MET A 612 17.41 15.01 23.11
N TRP A 613 16.76 14.48 24.14
CA TRP A 613 16.82 14.98 25.50
C TRP A 613 16.76 13.85 26.51
N ALA A 614 17.41 13.98 27.65
CA ALA A 614 17.32 13.02 28.75
C ALA A 614 17.18 13.73 30.09
N ASN A 615 16.44 13.11 31.02
CA ASN A 615 16.28 13.62 32.39
C ASN A 615 17.35 13.11 33.37
N TYR A 616 18.40 12.46 32.85
CA TYR A 616 19.49 11.86 33.60
C TYR A 616 20.81 12.08 32.86
N ASP A 617 21.93 12.01 33.60
CA ASP A 617 23.26 12.25 33.04
C ASP A 617 23.67 11.15 32.05
N LEU A 618 24.09 11.56 30.85
CA LEU A 618 24.58 10.67 29.79
C LEU A 618 26.10 10.83 29.60
N PRO A 619 26.93 9.79 29.86
CA PRO A 619 28.38 9.88 29.66
C PRO A 619 28.83 10.19 28.21
N SER A 620 27.96 9.93 27.24
CA SER A 620 28.18 10.18 25.81
C SER A 620 27.89 11.64 25.39
N SER A 621 27.37 12.48 26.29
CA SER A 621 27.01 13.87 25.98
C SER A 621 27.14 14.78 27.19
N ASP A 622 27.70 15.98 26.98
CA ASP A 622 27.73 17.02 28.00
C ASP A 622 26.34 17.70 28.20
N GLN A 623 25.32 17.30 27.44
CA GLN A 623 23.96 17.84 27.47
C GLN A 623 23.88 19.36 27.33
N VAL A 624 24.59 19.88 26.33
CA VAL A 624 24.66 21.32 25.97
C VAL A 624 24.06 21.61 24.59
N SER A 625 23.18 20.73 24.10
CA SER A 625 22.47 20.83 22.82
C SER A 625 23.39 21.03 21.61
N GLN A 626 24.17 20.00 21.29
CA GLN A 626 25.01 20.01 20.09
C GLN A 626 24.13 20.11 18.83
N TYR A 627 24.64 20.80 17.79
CA TYR A 627 23.97 20.86 16.49
C TYR A 627 24.51 19.77 15.56
N MET A 628 23.65 18.90 15.07
CA MET A 628 23.98 17.89 14.07
C MET A 628 22.78 17.69 13.16
N ASP A 629 23.00 17.85 11.87
CA ASP A 629 21.98 17.47 10.91
C ASP A 629 22.09 15.98 10.52
N THR A 630 20.97 15.38 10.15
CA THR A 630 20.91 13.97 9.76
C THR A 630 19.70 13.67 8.86
N ASN A 631 19.31 12.40 8.78
CA ASN A 631 18.12 11.92 8.09
C ASN A 631 17.31 11.02 9.05
N ILE A 632 16.03 10.82 8.76
CA ILE A 632 15.13 10.09 9.66
C ILE A 632 15.61 8.65 9.89
N CYS A 633 16.14 7.98 8.86
CA CYS A 633 16.59 6.59 8.97
C CYS A 633 17.82 6.39 9.89
N ASN A 634 18.59 7.44 10.19
CA ASN A 634 19.72 7.37 11.10
C ASN A 634 19.37 7.78 12.55
N LEU A 635 18.21 8.41 12.79
CA LEU A 635 17.84 8.94 14.12
C LEU A 635 17.84 7.86 15.22
N ALA A 636 17.26 6.68 14.93
CA ALA A 636 17.25 5.59 15.88
C ALA A 636 18.67 5.12 16.22
N GLY A 637 19.55 4.97 15.22
CA GLY A 637 20.95 4.60 15.43
C GLY A 637 21.71 5.61 16.30
N LEU A 638 21.51 6.91 16.05
CA LEU A 638 22.09 7.99 16.85
C LEU A 638 21.59 7.96 18.30
N LEU A 639 20.28 7.79 18.51
CA LEU A 639 19.69 7.67 19.83
C LEU A 639 20.29 6.51 20.61
N LEU A 640 20.37 5.33 19.99
CA LEU A 640 20.92 4.13 20.61
C LEU A 640 22.41 4.30 20.96
N GLU A 641 23.20 4.99 20.13
CA GLU A 641 24.59 5.36 20.43
C GLU A 641 24.70 6.23 21.68
N TYR A 642 23.91 7.31 21.77
CA TYR A 642 23.92 8.18 22.95
C TYR A 642 23.50 7.44 24.21
N VAL A 643 22.45 6.61 24.13
CA VAL A 643 21.93 5.84 25.27
C VAL A 643 22.86 4.69 25.68
N GLY A 644 23.69 4.19 24.76
CA GLY A 644 24.58 3.05 25.00
C GLY A 644 23.94 1.70 24.72
N VAL A 645 22.84 1.64 23.96
CA VAL A 645 22.28 0.37 23.49
C VAL A 645 23.23 -0.22 22.44
N PRO A 646 23.62 -1.50 22.52
CA PRO A 646 24.53 -2.06 21.52
C PRO A 646 23.91 -2.03 20.11
N LEU A 647 24.65 -1.40 19.18
CA LEU A 647 24.27 -1.24 17.78
C LEU A 647 24.52 -2.51 16.97
N THR A 648 23.66 -2.76 15.98
CA THR A 648 23.87 -3.80 14.95
C THR A 648 24.97 -3.41 13.96
N GLU A 649 25.50 -4.37 13.19
CA GLU A 649 26.45 -4.08 12.11
C GLU A 649 25.84 -3.09 11.09
N TYR A 650 24.57 -3.29 10.72
CA TYR A 650 23.83 -2.37 9.86
C TYR A 650 23.79 -0.94 10.43
N GLN A 651 23.39 -0.76 11.70
CA GLN A 651 23.36 0.56 12.35
C GLN A 651 24.74 1.23 12.37
N LYS A 652 25.80 0.48 12.72
CA LYS A 652 27.17 0.99 12.69
C LYS A 652 27.59 1.42 11.29
N SER A 653 27.27 0.61 10.28
CA SER A 653 27.57 0.93 8.89
C SER A 653 26.87 2.20 8.42
N SER A 654 25.58 2.38 8.78
CA SER A 654 24.79 3.57 8.47
C SER A 654 25.34 4.83 9.14
N LEU A 655 25.77 4.74 10.40
CA LEU A 655 26.40 5.86 11.11
C LEU A 655 27.78 6.22 10.56
N ALA A 656 28.59 5.24 10.15
CA ALA A 656 29.86 5.49 9.49
C ALA A 656 29.67 6.19 8.13
N LEU A 657 28.70 5.72 7.33
CA LEU A 657 28.37 6.35 6.05
C LEU A 657 27.83 7.78 6.22
N GLN A 658 27.08 8.06 7.29
CA GLN A 658 26.55 9.41 7.59
C GLN A 658 27.65 10.47 7.72
N GLU A 659 28.87 10.10 8.14
CA GLU A 659 29.98 11.04 8.26
C GLU A 659 30.32 11.73 6.92
N THR A 660 30.01 11.07 5.80
CA THR A 660 30.17 11.63 4.45
C THR A 660 28.83 11.92 3.78
N LEU A 661 27.84 11.05 3.94
CA LEU A 661 26.48 11.20 3.39
C LEU A 661 25.52 11.62 4.50
N SER A 662 25.69 12.85 5.00
CA SER A 662 24.94 13.32 6.17
C SER A 662 23.45 13.53 5.90
N TYR A 663 23.10 13.79 4.64
CA TYR A 663 21.73 13.99 4.17
C TYR A 663 21.46 13.05 3.00
N LEU A 664 20.40 12.26 3.10
CA LEU A 664 19.94 11.35 2.06
C LEU A 664 18.43 11.16 2.24
N ASN A 665 17.67 11.26 1.15
CA ASN A 665 16.25 10.93 1.13
C ASN A 665 15.86 10.30 -0.22
N ALA A 666 14.56 10.16 -0.45
CA ALA A 666 14.00 9.51 -1.63
C ALA A 666 14.38 10.12 -3.01
N PHE A 667 14.95 11.33 -3.09
CA PHE A 667 15.31 11.95 -4.38
C PHE A 667 16.76 12.46 -4.46
N GLY A 668 17.46 12.62 -3.34
CA GLY A 668 18.82 13.17 -3.38
C GLY A 668 19.61 13.09 -2.09
N TYR A 669 20.82 13.61 -2.16
CA TYR A 669 21.73 13.71 -1.02
C TYR A 669 22.54 15.01 -1.07
N ARG A 670 23.01 15.43 0.12
CA ARG A 670 23.89 16.58 0.28
C ARG A 670 25.30 16.10 0.63
N SER A 671 26.29 16.56 -0.12
CA SER A 671 27.69 16.32 0.18
C SER A 671 28.18 17.12 1.40
N PRO A 672 29.35 16.76 1.97
CA PRO A 672 29.94 17.48 3.11
C PRO A 672 30.24 18.97 2.86
N ASP A 673 30.46 19.37 1.60
CA ASP A 673 30.66 20.78 1.21
C ASP A 673 29.35 21.54 0.93
N GLY A 674 28.20 20.87 1.10
CA GLY A 674 26.87 21.47 1.00
C GLY A 674 26.25 21.47 -0.39
N GLN A 675 26.89 20.84 -1.38
CA GLN A 675 26.32 20.65 -2.72
C GLN A 675 25.26 19.55 -2.70
N TRP A 676 24.24 19.68 -3.55
CA TRP A 676 23.16 18.70 -3.68
C TRP A 676 23.30 17.92 -4.98
N TYR A 677 23.08 16.60 -4.90
CA TYR A 677 23.17 15.66 -6.00
C TYR A 677 21.92 14.79 -6.04
N SER A 678 21.43 14.47 -7.23
CA SER A 678 20.37 13.47 -7.38
C SER A 678 20.93 12.07 -7.15
N LEU A 679 20.05 11.11 -6.80
CA LEU A 679 20.47 9.73 -6.54
C LEU A 679 21.07 9.02 -7.77
N ASP A 680 20.71 9.49 -8.96
CA ASP A 680 21.14 8.96 -10.27
C ASP A 680 22.26 9.80 -10.93
N ASP A 681 22.85 10.73 -10.19
CA ASP A 681 23.99 11.52 -10.69
C ASP A 681 25.29 10.71 -10.66
N ASP A 682 25.56 10.05 -11.79
CA ASP A 682 26.80 9.28 -12.02
C ASP A 682 28.07 10.15 -12.03
N GLU A 683 27.95 11.49 -12.19
CA GLU A 683 29.08 12.41 -12.17
C GLU A 683 29.46 12.84 -10.73
N SER A 684 28.63 12.53 -9.74
CA SER A 684 28.93 12.82 -8.35
C SER A 684 30.16 12.06 -7.84
N PRO A 685 31.07 12.71 -7.12
CA PRO A 685 32.23 12.04 -6.50
C PRO A 685 31.85 11.08 -5.36
N TYR A 686 30.56 11.04 -4.98
CA TYR A 686 30.03 10.20 -3.90
C TYR A 686 29.13 9.06 -4.39
N SER A 687 28.95 8.90 -5.71
CA SER A 687 28.08 7.87 -6.30
C SER A 687 28.43 6.45 -5.81
N ASP A 688 29.72 6.12 -5.68
CA ASP A 688 30.19 4.86 -5.11
C ASP A 688 29.69 4.62 -3.68
N LEU A 689 29.69 5.65 -2.81
CA LEU A 689 29.21 5.54 -1.43
C LEU A 689 27.69 5.37 -1.37
N VAL A 690 26.95 6.04 -2.26
CA VAL A 690 25.50 5.87 -2.39
C VAL A 690 25.18 4.44 -2.85
N ASN A 691 25.94 3.91 -3.81
CA ASN A 691 25.77 2.52 -4.27
C ASN A 691 26.18 1.49 -3.20
N ASP A 692 27.22 1.76 -2.41
CA ASP A 692 27.60 0.94 -1.26
C ASP A 692 26.47 0.87 -0.22
N ARG A 693 25.89 2.03 0.13
CA ARG A 693 24.73 2.09 1.04
C ARG A 693 23.54 1.31 0.47
N ALA A 694 23.26 1.48 -0.83
CA ALA A 694 22.20 0.76 -1.51
C ALA A 694 22.41 -0.77 -1.44
N ALA A 695 23.63 -1.25 -1.66
CA ALA A 695 23.97 -2.67 -1.58
C ALA A 695 23.79 -3.23 -0.17
N ILE A 696 24.25 -2.51 0.87
CA ILE A 696 24.07 -2.92 2.27
C ILE A 696 22.58 -2.95 2.63
N GLN A 697 21.82 -1.93 2.25
CA GLN A 697 20.38 -1.85 2.53
C GLN A 697 19.60 -2.94 1.78
N TYR A 698 19.92 -3.21 0.52
CA TYR A 698 19.24 -4.23 -0.27
C TYR A 698 19.30 -5.60 0.43
N ARG A 699 20.49 -5.99 0.91
CA ARG A 699 20.69 -7.21 1.69
C ARG A 699 19.89 -7.23 3.00
N ASN A 700 19.87 -6.11 3.72
CA ASN A 700 19.24 -6.01 5.04
C ASN A 700 17.71 -5.77 4.99
N PHE A 701 17.14 -5.49 3.81
CA PHE A 701 15.72 -5.20 3.66
C PHE A 701 15.08 -5.88 2.43
N ALA A 702 15.53 -5.54 1.22
CA ALA A 702 14.88 -5.96 -0.03
C ALA A 702 14.87 -7.48 -0.23
N GLU A 703 15.87 -8.21 0.26
CA GLU A 703 15.91 -9.69 0.18
C GLU A 703 14.96 -10.39 1.17
N LEU A 704 14.45 -9.66 2.17
CA LEU A 704 13.68 -10.23 3.28
C LEU A 704 12.16 -10.11 3.09
N ILE A 705 11.71 -9.34 2.09
CA ILE A 705 10.31 -8.95 1.87
C ILE A 705 9.63 -9.70 0.73
#